data_AF-A0A0G4FHA7-F1
#
_entry.id   AF-A0A0G4FHA7-F1
#
_cell.length_a   1.000
_cell.length_b   1.000
_cell.length_c   1.000
_cell.angle_alpha   90.00
_cell.angle_beta   90.00
_cell.angle_gamma   90.00
#
_symmetry.space_group_name_H-M   'P 1'
#
loop_
_entity.id
_entity.type
_entity.pdbx_description
1 polymer ?
#
loop_
_entity_poly.entity_id
_entity_poly.type
_entity_poly.pdbx_seq_one_letter_code
_entity_poly.pdbx_strand_id
1 'polypeptide(L)'
;MRNHVHLALFPSAFLPAAGGGQNDAASGSMGGATTAAGSAADSEAVKAAFTVTTRIFHAIRKQGWHGIPVPRELQIGVYALVNPVWSLPPPLPSPLSEAVLHHHTDLTIDSSDPGQRTSWQQIAPQTAHELGKHLINLKRVRHRFPRTAEGAEGVADGFHTIAQGWCRGTVIALVEGHVVGRRMAREKEGPSTTMSEGSLESLSFESVPIPNIGQLEAQQLSDTNADPPPAAPSQSINLPALTEVTGVQNGHSVFDGRGWRTPAVETVTAPDASEIQDIRPFVATTRSLADLTVTASDPFDPSEMAELFGYLPVGQQGSVGPLASLRRIRGCMKLYGLDSTDLRIGLEDLQRVLVQRGCSRSLDAGDSDGCLCIVVDRIDCHSLILNELATFRALASLIDATVVPGSLWRAGKVKVFCAPSPLPSSRMTPRLVSSLLESYNMRLDTSHSYLTCPKIDTLLPGVRPTFRYVWNVTPQHLAGSQGGINHIGRQRGLDVLMFERSRGCSIAIQCAEGWTPLANAVAPPPPELCAFDNIFPARAFDAVGGLTVFGRIGLPMAGQLLSRLPSLEDLQLEDMLTTDVLDLLSQLRAWTVPTHLVLGALQTADGQQQQQQPLPVLKRRLQKVEALTASGDVAMRLAASLTQQMPSLQVLRIAGSETEARQVLLRGGFGAIKRLSLGFMSGHGPELIEAEDQREGIRLGDHRDRLPHIDTIEMHVDVPSEDIVEPGAFILSSIWSILEMQSISQLTVVLPEQHHLDDLNAAVQRRLSGAIGQVHIVEDQLHIVMMATDIAALCEKAFAHSSAADVLEALVGAAAPQRRLAMLTNLAATVNELSSMVRRYLPSVPPGVSAEALAIDFAARMRTASPMSVIDPPYAPRRLMESLVAAMRRRGMRMKPMMRLHGNSACRPSPSAIACASQLVAVLQTTGKQITGIELLYRATEHGDRYTDMLTRVGGATCLLFLVRSNGDMHGCFIDDSIKPPPPPHVETPAGPRFFNDYETPALIFKASGHSPIPVGVAHPAVCDCRTGGQPLTPPLQTERGPVRGADVAGAVADGGLYGDGGLLRGSGVGTAAD
;
A
#
# COMPACT_ATOMS: atom_id res chain seq x y z
N MET A 1 -19.82 65.95 17.04
CA MET A 1 -19.73 66.16 15.58
C MET A 1 -18.35 65.74 15.10
N ARG A 2 -18.20 64.49 14.63
CA ARG A 2 -17.05 64.03 13.84
C ARG A 2 -17.59 63.02 12.84
N ASN A 3 -17.39 63.32 11.56
CA ASN A 3 -17.94 62.60 10.43
C ASN A 3 -17.24 61.26 10.23
N HIS A 4 -17.99 60.18 10.18
CA HIS A 4 -17.58 58.91 9.57
C HIS A 4 -17.61 59.08 8.05
N VAL A 5 -16.44 59.04 7.41
CA VAL A 5 -16.32 58.83 5.97
C VAL A 5 -15.95 57.36 5.76
N HIS A 6 -16.95 56.54 5.43
CA HIS A 6 -16.72 55.22 4.83
C HIS A 6 -16.41 55.44 3.35
N LEU A 7 -15.14 55.32 2.97
CA LEU A 7 -14.72 55.19 1.57
C LEU A 7 -14.54 53.70 1.28
N ALA A 8 -15.57 53.08 0.73
CA ALA A 8 -15.54 51.74 0.17
C ALA A 8 -14.98 51.82 -1.26
N LEU A 9 -13.67 51.71 -1.40
CA LEU A 9 -13.02 51.37 -2.67
C LEU A 9 -11.98 50.28 -2.35
N PHE A 10 -12.02 49.22 -3.14
CA PHE A 10 -11.23 47.97 -3.14
C PHE A 10 -11.81 46.77 -2.36
N PRO A 11 -12.14 45.66 -3.05
CA PRO A 11 -12.65 44.45 -2.42
C PRO A 11 -11.49 43.62 -1.84
N SER A 12 -11.53 43.39 -0.52
CA SER A 12 -10.78 42.32 0.13
C SER A 12 -11.41 40.98 -0.23
N ALA A 13 -10.97 40.38 -1.34
CA ALA A 13 -11.32 39.01 -1.68
C ALA A 13 -10.34 38.04 -1.00
N PHE A 14 -10.65 37.66 0.25
CA PHE A 14 -10.19 36.39 0.81
C PHE A 14 -11.19 35.32 0.38
N LEU A 15 -10.76 34.36 -0.45
CA LEU A 15 -11.56 33.17 -0.78
C LEU A 15 -11.73 32.30 0.49
N PRO A 16 -12.96 31.95 0.90
CA PRO A 16 -13.17 30.84 1.82
C PRO A 16 -13.20 29.52 1.04
N ALA A 17 -12.59 28.48 1.62
CA ALA A 17 -12.65 27.12 1.12
C ALA A 17 -14.11 26.64 1.05
N ALA A 18 -14.57 26.24 -0.13
CA ALA A 18 -15.91 25.70 -0.34
C ALA A 18 -15.97 24.24 0.14
N GLY A 19 -16.64 24.02 1.27
CA GLY A 19 -17.22 22.72 1.63
C GLY A 19 -18.57 22.55 0.94
N GLY A 20 -18.75 21.47 0.19
CA GLY A 20 -20.01 21.12 -0.46
C GLY A 20 -20.60 19.85 0.14
N GLY A 21 -21.83 19.95 0.66
CA GLY A 21 -22.65 18.83 1.10
C GLY A 21 -24.05 18.87 0.47
N GLN A 22 -24.63 17.67 0.36
CA GLN A 22 -26.03 17.26 0.15
C GLN A 22 -26.62 17.04 -1.27
N ASN A 23 -26.80 15.75 -1.55
CA ASN A 23 -28.05 14.99 -1.83
C ASN A 23 -28.91 15.17 -3.10
N ASP A 24 -29.09 13.99 -3.74
CA ASP A 24 -30.32 13.33 -4.21
C ASP A 24 -31.05 13.69 -5.52
N ALA A 25 -31.15 12.62 -6.33
CA ALA A 25 -32.27 12.15 -7.16
C ALA A 25 -32.39 12.54 -8.65
N ALA A 26 -32.12 11.50 -9.47
CA ALA A 26 -32.96 10.94 -10.54
C ALA A 26 -33.04 11.57 -11.95
N SER A 27 -32.92 10.65 -12.93
CA SER A 27 -33.57 10.62 -14.26
C SER A 27 -32.93 11.37 -15.43
N GLY A 28 -32.17 10.62 -16.24
CA GLY A 28 -32.58 10.31 -17.63
C GLY A 28 -32.12 11.22 -18.78
N SER A 29 -31.42 10.59 -19.73
CA SER A 29 -31.46 10.81 -21.18
C SER A 29 -30.44 11.75 -21.86
N MET A 30 -29.67 11.11 -22.75
CA MET A 30 -29.03 11.56 -24.01
C MET A 30 -28.19 12.85 -24.07
N GLY A 31 -26.89 12.65 -24.28
CA GLY A 31 -26.20 13.09 -25.51
C GLY A 31 -25.80 14.57 -25.62
N GLY A 32 -24.49 14.85 -25.52
CA GLY A 32 -23.92 16.10 -26.03
C GLY A 32 -22.56 16.42 -25.42
N ALA A 33 -21.49 16.27 -26.21
CA ALA A 33 -20.16 16.73 -25.85
C ALA A 33 -20.11 18.26 -25.82
N THR A 34 -19.71 18.86 -24.69
CA THR A 34 -19.30 20.27 -24.60
C THR A 34 -18.08 20.43 -23.71
N THR A 35 -17.03 20.98 -24.30
CA THR A 35 -15.74 21.38 -23.74
C THR A 35 -15.87 22.49 -22.69
N ALA A 36 -15.25 22.30 -21.52
CA ALA A 36 -15.16 23.30 -20.46
C ALA A 36 -13.96 24.25 -20.68
N ALA A 37 -14.23 25.49 -21.07
CA ALA A 37 -13.29 26.61 -21.07
C ALA A 37 -13.97 27.80 -20.36
N GLY A 38 -13.60 28.08 -19.11
CA GLY A 38 -14.25 29.15 -18.33
C GLY A 38 -13.53 29.65 -17.07
N SER A 39 -12.33 29.14 -16.74
CA SER A 39 -11.64 29.47 -15.47
C SER A 39 -10.47 30.47 -15.63
N ALA A 40 -10.03 30.77 -16.86
CA ALA A 40 -8.84 31.60 -17.11
C ALA A 40 -9.06 33.13 -17.02
N ALA A 41 -10.28 33.61 -17.28
CA ALA A 41 -10.54 35.05 -17.43
C ALA A 41 -10.44 35.84 -16.11
N ASP A 42 -10.84 35.26 -14.98
CA ASP A 42 -10.82 35.95 -13.69
C ASP A 42 -9.40 36.10 -13.12
N SER A 43 -8.48 35.18 -13.44
CA SER A 43 -7.07 35.32 -13.04
C SER A 43 -6.35 36.42 -13.82
N GLU A 44 -6.77 36.70 -15.05
CA GLU A 44 -6.12 37.70 -15.91
C GLU A 44 -6.53 39.13 -15.52
N ALA A 45 -7.79 39.33 -15.12
CA ALA A 45 -8.29 40.60 -14.60
C ALA A 45 -7.56 41.02 -13.31
N VAL A 46 -7.29 40.08 -12.40
CA VAL A 46 -6.53 40.35 -11.16
C VAL A 46 -5.07 40.70 -11.45
N LYS A 47 -4.42 39.98 -12.39
CA LYS A 47 -3.04 40.30 -12.83
C LYS A 47 -2.96 41.65 -13.54
N ALA A 48 -3.96 42.01 -14.34
CA ALA A 48 -4.04 43.30 -15.02
C ALA A 48 -4.22 44.45 -14.02
N ALA A 49 -5.11 44.30 -13.03
CA ALA A 49 -5.31 45.31 -11.97
C ALA A 49 -4.04 45.50 -11.12
N PHE A 50 -3.32 44.43 -10.79
CA PHE A 50 -2.04 44.51 -10.09
C PHE A 50 -0.98 45.22 -10.94
N THR A 51 -0.91 44.91 -12.24
CA THR A 51 0.05 45.55 -13.17
C THR A 51 -0.21 47.05 -13.33
N VAL A 52 -1.47 47.48 -13.42
CA VAL A 52 -1.85 48.91 -13.51
C VAL A 52 -1.48 49.65 -12.23
N THR A 53 -1.78 49.06 -11.07
CA THR A 53 -1.45 49.61 -9.75
C THR A 53 0.06 49.78 -9.59
N THR A 54 0.84 48.76 -9.95
CA THR A 54 2.32 48.80 -9.93
C THR A 54 2.88 49.86 -10.89
N ARG A 55 2.29 50.06 -12.07
CA ARG A 55 2.70 51.12 -13.02
C ARG A 55 2.39 52.52 -12.50
N ILE A 56 1.24 52.73 -11.86
CA ILE A 56 0.88 54.01 -11.23
C ILE A 56 1.87 54.33 -10.10
N PHE A 57 2.15 53.37 -9.23
CA PHE A 57 3.12 53.59 -8.14
C PHE A 57 4.55 53.74 -8.63
N HIS A 58 4.96 53.03 -9.68
CA HIS A 58 6.24 53.25 -10.32
C HIS A 58 6.34 54.67 -10.91
N ALA A 59 5.27 55.17 -11.55
CA ALA A 59 5.22 56.53 -12.08
C ALA A 59 5.32 57.59 -10.97
N ILE A 60 4.59 57.42 -9.85
CA ILE A 60 4.68 58.29 -8.67
C ILE A 60 6.09 58.30 -8.09
N ARG A 61 6.73 57.12 -7.99
CA ARG A 61 8.11 56.97 -7.48
C ARG A 61 9.15 57.63 -8.39
N LYS A 62 8.94 57.61 -9.72
CA LYS A 62 9.86 58.23 -10.70
C LYS A 62 9.67 59.74 -10.86
N GLN A 63 8.46 60.26 -10.72
CA GLN A 63 8.16 61.68 -10.94
C GLN A 63 8.34 62.55 -9.68
N GLY A 64 8.44 61.93 -8.50
CA GLY A 64 8.46 62.65 -7.23
C GLY A 64 7.09 63.21 -6.87
N TRP A 65 6.87 63.44 -5.57
CA TRP A 65 5.55 63.84 -5.04
C TRP A 65 5.14 65.28 -5.35
N HIS A 66 5.99 66.06 -6.02
CA HIS A 66 5.84 67.51 -6.17
C HIS A 66 4.72 67.97 -7.12
N GLY A 67 4.01 67.05 -7.80
CA GLY A 67 3.01 67.39 -8.82
C GLY A 67 1.58 66.88 -8.58
N ILE A 68 1.30 66.10 -7.54
CA ILE A 68 -0.04 65.51 -7.30
C ILE A 68 -0.66 66.12 -6.03
N PRO A 69 -1.73 66.94 -6.14
CA PRO A 69 -2.42 67.50 -4.99
C PRO A 69 -3.25 66.41 -4.29
N VAL A 70 -2.59 65.68 -3.38
CA VAL A 70 -3.25 64.71 -2.49
C VAL A 70 -3.59 65.42 -1.18
N PRO A 71 -4.83 65.36 -0.66
CA PRO A 71 -5.19 65.84 0.67
C PRO A 71 -4.21 65.34 1.73
N ARG A 72 -3.85 66.18 2.71
CA ARG A 72 -2.82 65.87 3.72
C ARG A 72 -3.11 64.57 4.47
N GLU A 73 -4.39 64.24 4.63
CA GLU A 73 -4.89 63.03 5.27
C GLU A 73 -4.61 61.76 4.43
N LEU A 74 -4.64 61.89 3.10
CA LEU A 74 -4.33 60.80 2.17
C LEU A 74 -2.84 60.68 1.88
N GLN A 75 -2.05 61.75 2.04
CA GLN A 75 -0.60 61.72 1.83
C GLN A 75 0.10 60.68 2.71
N ILE A 76 -0.32 60.56 3.97
CA ILE A 76 0.26 59.59 4.90
C ILE A 76 -0.08 58.15 4.46
N GLY A 77 -1.34 57.88 4.11
CA GLY A 77 -1.76 56.56 3.65
C GLY A 77 -1.09 56.13 2.34
N VAL A 78 -1.00 57.04 1.36
CA VAL A 78 -0.34 56.74 0.07
C VAL A 78 1.19 56.65 0.25
N TYR A 79 1.80 57.46 1.13
CA TYR A 79 3.25 57.35 1.40
C TYR A 79 3.60 56.04 2.11
N ALA A 80 2.77 55.59 3.07
CA ALA A 80 2.90 54.29 3.73
C ALA A 80 2.79 53.12 2.72
N LEU A 81 1.90 53.25 1.74
CA LEU A 81 1.71 52.24 0.69
C LEU A 81 2.88 52.19 -0.31
N VAL A 82 3.49 53.33 -0.62
CA VAL A 82 4.57 53.44 -1.63
C VAL A 82 5.95 53.12 -1.05
N ASN A 83 6.16 53.39 0.23
CA ASN A 83 7.44 53.19 0.91
C ASN A 83 7.25 52.15 2.00
N PRO A 84 7.44 50.86 1.68
CA PRO A 84 7.38 49.83 2.70
C PRO A 84 8.42 50.10 3.79
N VAL A 85 8.12 49.69 5.02
CA VAL A 85 8.92 50.01 6.21
C VAL A 85 10.41 49.70 6.04
N TRP A 86 10.76 48.58 5.39
CA TRP A 86 12.15 48.18 5.15
C TRP A 86 12.91 49.06 4.14
N SER A 87 12.22 49.95 3.42
CA SER A 87 12.81 50.91 2.47
C SER A 87 13.07 52.29 3.07
N LEU A 88 12.79 52.48 4.37
CA LEU A 88 12.99 53.73 5.10
C LEU A 88 14.24 53.60 6.00
N PRO A 89 15.47 53.74 5.47
CA PRO A 89 16.67 53.65 6.30
C PRO A 89 16.70 54.80 7.33
N PRO A 90 16.92 54.51 8.62
CA PRO A 90 17.26 55.50 9.63
C PRO A 90 18.61 56.19 9.33
N PRO A 91 18.79 57.47 9.72
CA PRO A 91 17.82 58.34 10.37
C PRO A 91 16.67 58.71 9.42
N LEU A 92 15.44 58.71 9.94
CA LEU A 92 14.26 58.99 9.11
C LEU A 92 14.35 60.41 8.54
N PRO A 93 14.27 60.58 7.22
CA PRO A 93 14.60 61.86 6.59
C PRO A 93 13.53 62.94 6.75
N SER A 94 12.34 62.64 7.28
CA SER A 94 11.25 63.62 7.39
C SER A 94 10.22 63.30 8.50
N PRO A 95 9.52 64.34 9.03
CA PRO A 95 8.37 64.16 9.92
C PRO A 95 7.22 63.34 9.30
N LEU A 96 7.13 63.32 7.96
CA LEU A 96 6.15 62.48 7.26
C LEU A 96 6.49 61.00 7.41
N SER A 97 7.77 60.62 7.35
CA SER A 97 8.22 59.25 7.59
C SER A 97 7.90 58.80 9.03
N GLU A 98 8.08 59.69 10.01
CA GLU A 98 7.70 59.42 11.41
C GLU A 98 6.18 59.21 11.55
N ALA A 99 5.37 60.11 10.97
CA ALA A 99 3.91 59.96 10.97
C ALA A 99 3.48 58.64 10.32
N VAL A 100 4.08 58.27 9.20
CA VAL A 100 3.81 57.02 8.49
C VAL A 100 4.12 55.80 9.35
N LEU A 101 5.24 55.78 10.07
CA LEU A 101 5.58 54.68 10.98
C LEU A 101 4.63 54.58 12.17
N HIS A 102 4.13 55.71 12.69
CA HIS A 102 3.08 55.70 13.70
C HIS A 102 1.78 55.02 13.23
N HIS A 103 1.51 54.95 11.93
CA HIS A 103 0.31 54.28 11.40
C HIS A 103 0.49 52.78 11.15
N HIS A 104 1.71 52.24 11.25
CA HIS A 104 1.94 50.81 11.04
C HIS A 104 1.54 50.00 12.28
N THR A 105 0.54 49.14 12.11
CA THR A 105 0.09 48.18 13.12
C THR A 105 0.66 46.79 12.92
N ASP A 106 1.11 46.45 11.70
CA ASP A 106 1.60 45.13 11.36
C ASP A 106 2.93 45.25 10.63
N LEU A 107 3.94 44.52 11.08
CA LEU A 107 5.24 44.44 10.44
C LEU A 107 5.56 42.98 10.09
N THR A 108 5.98 42.74 8.85
CA THR A 108 6.48 41.42 8.42
C THR A 108 7.93 41.55 7.99
N ILE A 109 8.81 40.74 8.60
CA ILE A 109 10.21 40.56 8.21
C ILE A 109 10.25 39.29 7.36
N ASP A 110 10.30 39.44 6.05
CA ASP A 110 10.03 38.35 5.09
C ASP A 110 11.26 37.96 4.28
N SER A 111 11.61 36.67 4.33
CA SER A 111 12.69 36.09 3.54
C SER A 111 12.24 35.56 2.17
N SER A 112 10.93 35.41 1.94
CA SER A 112 10.39 34.81 0.71
C SER A 112 10.50 35.71 -0.52
N ASP A 113 10.48 37.03 -0.31
CA ASP A 113 10.82 38.01 -1.35
C ASP A 113 12.32 38.32 -1.29
N PRO A 114 13.09 38.07 -2.37
CA PRO A 114 14.53 38.32 -2.38
C PRO A 114 14.91 39.78 -2.06
N GLY A 115 14.09 40.75 -2.48
CA GLY A 115 14.33 42.17 -2.24
C GLY A 115 14.12 42.56 -0.78
N GLN A 116 13.04 42.07 -0.16
CA GLN A 116 12.81 42.23 1.28
C GLN A 116 13.89 41.53 2.09
N ARG A 117 14.24 40.29 1.70
CA ARG A 117 15.29 39.51 2.36
C ARG A 117 16.60 40.28 2.42
N THR A 118 17.08 40.78 1.28
CA THR A 118 18.33 41.58 1.23
C THR A 118 18.21 42.88 2.04
N SER A 119 17.05 43.54 2.00
CA SER A 119 16.83 44.77 2.78
C SER A 119 16.92 44.50 4.29
N TRP A 120 16.27 43.45 4.79
CA TRP A 120 16.30 43.07 6.21
C TRP A 120 17.68 42.58 6.66
N GLN A 121 18.41 41.86 5.81
CA GLN A 121 19.79 41.44 6.07
C GLN A 121 20.76 42.63 6.22
N GLN A 122 20.47 43.75 5.57
CA GLN A 122 21.30 44.96 5.67
C GLN A 122 20.94 45.84 6.87
N ILE A 123 19.76 45.65 7.47
CA ILE A 123 19.34 46.42 8.64
C ILE A 123 20.04 45.84 9.88
N ALA A 124 21.05 46.56 10.38
CA ALA A 124 21.71 46.23 11.63
C ALA A 124 20.71 46.28 12.81
N PRO A 125 20.85 45.42 13.84
CA PRO A 125 19.96 45.42 15.01
C PRO A 125 19.79 46.80 15.66
N GLN A 126 20.85 47.61 15.77
CA GLN A 126 20.72 48.99 16.31
C GLN A 126 19.79 49.87 15.47
N THR A 127 19.83 49.70 14.14
CA THR A 127 18.97 50.45 13.22
C THR A 127 17.52 49.99 13.35
N ALA A 128 17.29 48.68 13.53
CA ALA A 128 15.98 48.12 13.82
C ALA A 128 15.43 48.61 15.17
N HIS A 129 16.28 48.81 16.17
CA HIS A 129 15.90 49.40 17.45
C HIS A 129 15.38 50.83 17.30
N GLU A 130 16.09 51.69 16.57
CA GLU A 130 15.62 53.05 16.29
C GLU A 130 14.32 53.05 15.48
N LEU A 131 14.22 52.17 14.47
CA LEU A 131 12.98 51.98 13.72
C LEU A 131 11.82 51.58 14.65
N GLY A 132 12.05 50.65 15.57
CA GLY A 132 11.10 50.21 16.58
C GLY A 132 10.55 51.38 17.40
N LYS A 133 11.40 52.33 17.82
CA LYS A 133 10.96 53.52 18.58
C LYS A 133 9.92 54.36 17.85
N HIS A 134 9.91 54.34 16.52
CA HIS A 134 8.95 55.06 15.71
C HIS A 134 7.70 54.24 15.39
N LEU A 135 7.66 52.95 15.68
CA LEU A 135 6.51 52.08 15.43
C LEU A 135 5.59 51.99 16.65
N ILE A 136 5.22 53.13 17.26
CA ILE A 136 4.54 53.15 18.58
C ILE A 136 3.17 52.47 18.63
N ASN A 137 2.52 52.25 17.48
CA ASN A 137 1.21 51.59 17.35
C ASN A 137 1.31 50.14 16.81
N LEU A 138 2.51 49.56 16.78
CA LEU A 138 2.73 48.20 16.32
C LEU A 138 1.95 47.19 17.17
N LYS A 139 1.09 46.41 16.52
CA LYS A 139 0.26 45.35 17.10
C LYS A 139 0.77 43.96 16.78
N ARG A 140 1.38 43.76 15.62
CA ARG A 140 1.85 42.44 15.20
C ARG A 140 3.22 42.51 14.55
N VAL A 141 4.08 41.57 14.93
CA VAL A 141 5.35 41.30 14.24
C VAL A 141 5.33 39.86 13.73
N ARG A 142 5.53 39.68 12.43
CA ARG A 142 5.70 38.36 11.81
C ARG A 142 7.12 38.22 11.29
N HIS A 143 7.83 37.19 11.73
CA HIS A 143 9.18 36.87 11.29
C HIS A 143 9.15 35.62 10.42
N ARG A 144 9.27 35.81 9.10
CA ARG A 144 9.21 34.73 8.10
C ARG A 144 10.62 34.39 7.62
N PHE A 145 11.29 33.44 8.28
CA PHE A 145 12.70 33.10 8.02
C PHE A 145 12.88 31.96 7.01
N PRO A 146 14.07 31.83 6.40
CA PRO A 146 14.33 30.84 5.36
C PRO A 146 14.25 29.40 5.87
N ARG A 147 13.67 28.49 5.08
CA ARG A 147 13.96 27.04 5.14
C ARG A 147 14.31 26.51 3.74
N THR A 148 15.10 25.45 3.68
CA THR A 148 15.36 24.74 2.41
C THR A 148 14.09 24.04 1.93
N ALA A 149 14.00 23.75 0.64
CA ALA A 149 13.03 22.76 0.14
C ALA A 149 13.39 21.37 0.68
N GLU A 150 12.41 20.45 0.73
CA GLU A 150 12.67 19.04 1.01
C GLU A 150 13.54 18.44 -0.11
N GLY A 151 14.61 17.71 0.27
CA GLY A 151 15.57 17.15 -0.71
C GLY A 151 16.46 18.20 -1.39
N ALA A 152 16.58 19.41 -0.82
CA ALA A 152 17.52 20.42 -1.32
C ALA A 152 18.99 19.95 -1.23
N GLU A 153 19.89 20.59 -1.98
CA GLU A 153 21.32 20.24 -1.99
C GLU A 153 21.90 20.18 -0.57
N GLY A 154 22.45 19.02 -0.19
CA GLY A 154 22.99 18.74 1.14
C GLY A 154 21.97 18.27 2.19
N VAL A 155 20.70 18.16 1.83
CA VAL A 155 19.62 17.71 2.73
C VAL A 155 19.04 16.40 2.23
N ALA A 156 18.91 15.40 3.10
CA ALA A 156 18.30 14.13 2.75
C ALA A 156 16.81 14.30 2.35
N ASP A 157 16.31 13.43 1.47
CA ASP A 157 14.89 13.44 1.08
C ASP A 157 13.97 13.34 2.30
N GLY A 158 12.97 14.22 2.35
CA GLY A 158 12.03 14.34 3.48
C GLY A 158 12.54 15.19 4.66
N PHE A 159 13.78 15.69 4.62
CA PHE A 159 14.31 16.62 5.61
C PHE A 159 14.42 18.03 5.04
N HIS A 160 14.46 19.02 5.92
CA HIS A 160 14.72 20.43 5.57
C HIS A 160 15.64 21.05 6.62
N THR A 161 16.44 22.04 6.21
CA THR A 161 17.26 22.86 7.11
C THR A 161 16.61 24.22 7.29
N ILE A 162 16.54 24.70 8.53
CA ILE A 162 15.89 25.95 8.90
C ILE A 162 16.96 26.99 9.29
N ALA A 163 16.86 28.21 8.75
CA ALA A 163 17.74 29.33 9.09
C ALA A 163 17.15 30.20 10.22
N GLN A 164 16.88 29.59 11.38
CA GLN A 164 16.12 30.20 12.48
C GLN A 164 16.76 31.46 13.09
N GLY A 165 18.08 31.62 12.96
CA GLY A 165 18.77 32.83 13.42
C GLY A 165 18.71 34.00 12.45
N TRP A 166 18.28 33.80 11.20
CA TRP A 166 18.19 34.86 10.19
C TRP A 166 17.36 36.04 10.73
N CYS A 167 17.94 37.25 10.80
CA CYS A 167 17.28 38.48 11.28
C CYS A 167 16.64 38.40 12.69
N ARG A 168 16.99 37.41 13.52
CA ARG A 168 16.44 37.30 14.88
C ARG A 168 16.81 38.49 15.76
N GLY A 169 18.06 38.96 15.67
CA GLY A 169 18.52 40.17 16.36
C GLY A 169 17.76 41.42 15.94
N THR A 170 17.39 41.53 14.66
CA THR A 170 16.52 42.59 14.13
C THR A 170 15.14 42.57 14.79
N VAL A 171 14.51 41.40 14.93
CA VAL A 171 13.20 41.24 15.59
C VAL A 171 13.28 41.70 17.05
N ILE A 172 14.28 41.22 17.79
CA ILE A 172 14.51 41.57 19.20
C ILE A 172 14.65 43.09 19.33
N ALA A 173 15.57 43.67 18.56
CA ALA A 173 15.85 45.08 18.61
C ALA A 173 14.62 45.94 18.32
N LEU A 174 13.82 45.53 17.34
CA LEU A 174 12.60 46.23 16.92
C LEU A 174 11.53 46.22 18.01
N VAL A 175 11.30 45.07 18.66
CA VAL A 175 10.35 44.96 19.78
C VAL A 175 10.82 45.80 20.97
N GLU A 176 12.11 45.75 21.30
CA GLU A 176 12.69 46.58 22.37
C GLU A 176 12.57 48.07 22.07
N GLY A 177 12.84 48.46 20.82
CA GLY A 177 12.66 49.81 20.33
C GLY A 177 11.22 50.27 20.44
N HIS A 178 10.26 49.43 20.03
CA HIS A 178 8.82 49.70 20.14
C HIS A 178 8.40 50.03 21.57
N VAL A 179 8.84 49.23 22.54
CA VAL A 179 8.51 49.47 23.96
C VAL A 179 9.08 50.80 24.45
N VAL A 180 10.34 51.12 24.07
CA VAL A 180 10.97 52.40 24.42
C VAL A 180 10.23 53.57 23.78
N GLY A 181 9.96 53.51 22.47
CA GLY A 181 9.27 54.57 21.74
C GLY A 181 7.86 54.83 22.26
N ARG A 182 7.13 53.76 22.56
CA ARG A 182 5.79 53.88 23.14
C ARG A 182 5.82 54.50 24.53
N ARG A 183 6.79 54.14 25.37
CA ARG A 183 6.97 54.77 26.69
C ARG A 183 7.22 56.28 26.54
N MET A 184 8.13 56.66 25.65
CA MET A 184 8.42 58.08 25.35
C MET A 184 7.18 58.82 24.84
N ALA A 185 6.38 58.20 23.97
CA ALA A 185 5.12 58.78 23.49
C ALA A 185 4.11 59.02 24.64
N ARG A 186 3.96 58.05 25.56
CA ARG A 186 3.09 58.20 26.73
C ARG A 186 3.57 59.30 27.67
N GLU A 187 4.86 59.37 27.95
CA GLU A 187 5.47 60.43 28.77
C GLU A 187 5.23 61.82 28.15
N LYS A 188 5.31 61.91 26.82
CA LYS A 188 5.06 63.15 26.07
C LYS A 188 3.59 63.59 26.09
N GLU A 189 2.65 62.64 26.06
CA GLU A 189 1.20 62.93 26.14
C GLU A 189 0.71 63.20 27.58
N GLY A 190 1.50 62.83 28.58
CA GLY A 190 1.22 63.05 30.00
C GLY A 190 0.23 62.04 30.61
N PRO A 191 -0.09 62.18 31.91
CA PRO A 191 -0.89 61.19 32.66
C PRO A 191 -2.32 60.97 32.14
N SER A 192 -2.85 61.92 31.37
CA SER A 192 -4.19 61.85 30.77
C SER A 192 -4.23 61.13 29.41
N THR A 193 -3.12 60.56 28.95
CA THR A 193 -3.10 59.80 27.69
C THR A 193 -4.05 58.60 27.74
N THR A 194 -4.80 58.40 26.66
CA THR A 194 -5.60 57.19 26.44
C THR A 194 -4.77 56.04 25.85
N MET A 195 -3.47 56.24 25.60
CA MET A 195 -2.59 55.19 25.08
C MET A 195 -2.34 54.12 26.15
N SER A 196 -2.69 52.86 25.83
CA SER A 196 -2.39 51.70 26.67
C SER A 196 -0.88 51.53 26.86
N GLU A 197 -0.46 50.82 27.92
CA GLU A 197 0.96 50.61 28.22
C GLU A 197 1.72 49.82 27.15
N GLY A 198 1.04 48.94 26.40
CA GLY A 198 1.57 48.22 25.24
C GLY A 198 0.53 48.11 24.12
N SER A 199 0.96 47.90 22.87
CA SER A 199 0.06 47.53 21.75
C SER A 199 0.46 46.27 21.05
N LEU A 200 1.69 45.79 21.20
CA LEU A 200 2.11 44.55 20.55
C LEU A 200 1.28 43.40 21.12
N GLU A 201 0.36 42.88 20.32
CA GLU A 201 -0.63 41.86 20.63
C GLU A 201 -0.14 40.46 20.21
N SER A 202 0.60 40.35 19.10
CA SER A 202 0.98 39.06 18.51
C SER A 202 2.42 39.07 17.94
N LEU A 203 3.17 38.01 18.21
CA LEU A 203 4.51 37.74 17.68
C LEU A 203 4.52 36.37 17.01
N SER A 204 4.71 36.31 15.68
CA SER A 204 4.76 35.04 14.94
C SER A 204 6.12 34.80 14.30
N PHE A 205 6.52 33.54 14.27
CA PHE A 205 7.75 33.06 13.68
C PHE A 205 7.36 31.94 12.70
N GLU A 206 7.70 32.09 11.43
CA GLU A 206 7.24 31.22 10.35
C GLU A 206 8.40 30.80 9.45
N SER A 207 8.59 29.51 9.25
CA SER A 207 9.56 29.02 8.29
C SER A 207 8.98 29.08 6.87
N VAL A 208 9.72 29.62 5.90
CA VAL A 208 9.25 29.74 4.51
C VAL A 208 10.22 29.07 3.55
N PRO A 209 9.75 28.11 2.71
CA PRO A 209 10.63 27.41 1.79
C PRO A 209 11.12 28.37 0.72
N ILE A 210 12.44 28.47 0.57
CA ILE A 210 13.06 29.25 -0.49
C ILE A 210 13.63 28.31 -1.55
N PRO A 211 13.21 28.44 -2.81
CA PRO A 211 13.75 27.60 -3.87
C PRO A 211 15.25 27.85 -4.06
N ASN A 212 15.99 26.78 -4.34
CA ASN A 212 17.43 26.79 -4.65
C ASN A 212 18.37 27.17 -3.49
N ILE A 213 17.90 27.18 -2.24
CA ILE A 213 18.78 27.30 -1.07
C ILE A 213 19.20 25.90 -0.62
N GLY A 214 20.50 25.61 -0.69
CA GLY A 214 21.10 24.39 -0.12
C GLY A 214 21.37 24.50 1.39
N GLN A 215 21.76 23.39 2.01
CA GLN A 215 22.03 23.32 3.46
C GLN A 215 23.06 24.37 3.93
N LEU A 216 24.16 24.53 3.18
CA LEU A 216 25.25 25.45 3.55
C LEU A 216 24.80 26.91 3.52
N GLU A 217 24.03 27.31 2.51
CA GLU A 217 23.49 28.66 2.42
C GLU A 217 22.47 28.92 3.54
N ALA A 218 21.61 27.95 3.86
CA ALA A 218 20.69 28.07 5.00
C ALA A 218 21.43 28.27 6.33
N GLN A 219 22.55 27.58 6.55
CA GLN A 219 23.41 27.78 7.72
C GLN A 219 24.00 29.19 7.76
N GLN A 220 24.56 29.69 6.65
CA GLN A 220 25.08 31.06 6.55
C GLN A 220 24.00 32.13 6.81
N LEU A 221 22.79 31.90 6.29
CA LEU A 221 21.65 32.78 6.54
C LEU A 221 21.25 32.80 8.01
N SER A 222 21.40 31.68 8.72
CA SER A 222 21.10 31.58 10.15
C SER A 222 21.98 32.50 10.99
N ASP A 223 23.18 32.85 10.54
CA ASP A 223 24.08 33.76 11.28
C ASP A 223 23.84 35.24 10.95
N THR A 224 23.06 35.54 9.91
CA THR A 224 22.86 36.91 9.43
C THR A 224 21.96 37.70 10.39
N ASN A 225 22.52 38.67 11.12
CA ASN A 225 21.84 39.47 12.14
C ASN A 225 21.15 38.61 13.21
N ALA A 226 21.77 37.49 13.57
CA ALA A 226 21.22 36.54 14.56
C ALA A 226 21.36 37.05 16.00
N ASP A 227 22.40 37.83 16.26
CA ASP A 227 22.72 38.36 17.58
C ASP A 227 21.86 39.58 17.90
N PRO A 228 21.30 39.66 19.12
CA PRO A 228 20.56 40.83 19.56
C PRO A 228 21.53 42.02 19.76
N PRO A 229 21.00 43.24 19.95
CA PRO A 229 21.83 44.39 20.29
C PRO A 229 22.76 44.08 21.48
N PRO A 230 24.06 44.45 21.41
CA PRO A 230 25.07 44.03 22.37
C PRO A 230 24.81 44.55 23.80
N ALA A 231 24.15 45.70 23.92
CA ALA A 231 23.65 46.17 25.20
C ALA A 231 22.27 45.56 25.47
N ALA A 232 22.14 44.81 26.57
CA ALA A 232 20.82 44.51 27.12
C ALA A 232 20.12 45.83 27.50
N PRO A 233 18.78 45.89 27.39
CA PRO A 233 18.04 47.08 27.80
C PRO A 233 18.33 47.40 29.27
N SER A 234 18.60 48.66 29.59
CA SER A 234 18.82 49.12 30.97
C SER A 234 17.57 48.99 31.85
N GLN A 235 16.41 48.76 31.23
CA GLN A 235 15.12 48.59 31.90
C GLN A 235 14.40 47.36 31.35
N SER A 236 13.63 46.69 32.20
CA SER A 236 12.82 45.54 31.78
C SER A 236 11.86 45.91 30.65
N ILE A 237 11.76 45.05 29.66
CA ILE A 237 10.90 45.22 28.49
C ILE A 237 9.53 44.64 28.82
N ASN A 238 8.57 45.49 29.15
CA ASN A 238 7.21 45.07 29.47
C ASN A 238 6.34 45.04 28.20
N LEU A 239 5.73 43.89 27.92
CA LEU A 239 4.84 43.63 26.79
C LEU A 239 3.43 43.26 27.30
N PRO A 240 2.71 44.20 27.94
CA PRO A 240 1.46 43.90 28.62
C PRO A 240 0.28 43.64 27.68
N ALA A 241 0.42 43.93 26.38
CA ALA A 241 -0.60 43.64 25.37
C ALA A 241 -0.34 42.32 24.62
N LEU A 242 0.83 41.69 24.78
CA LEU A 242 1.20 40.51 24.02
C LEU A 242 0.39 39.33 24.54
N THR A 243 -0.52 38.83 23.72
CA THR A 243 -1.44 37.74 24.04
C THR A 243 -1.08 36.46 23.30
N GLU A 244 -0.40 36.57 22.16
CA GLU A 244 -0.11 35.44 21.28
C GLU A 244 1.37 35.42 20.86
N VAL A 245 2.04 34.28 21.06
CA VAL A 245 3.37 33.99 20.52
C VAL A 245 3.31 32.66 19.77
N THR A 246 3.58 32.67 18.47
CA THR A 246 3.46 31.47 17.63
C THR A 246 4.75 31.17 16.89
N GLY A 247 5.02 29.87 16.68
CA GLY A 247 6.20 29.41 15.97
C GLY A 247 7.49 29.53 16.75
N VAL A 248 7.48 29.43 18.08
CA VAL A 248 8.72 29.43 18.87
C VAL A 248 9.58 28.22 18.45
N GLN A 249 10.85 28.47 18.11
CA GLN A 249 11.81 27.47 17.65
C GLN A 249 13.13 27.59 18.41
N ASN A 250 14.09 26.73 18.07
CA ASN A 250 15.41 26.71 18.65
C ASN A 250 16.18 28.04 18.50
N GLY A 251 16.91 28.41 19.54
CA GLY A 251 17.70 29.64 19.61
C GLY A 251 16.87 30.88 19.95
N HIS A 252 15.60 30.72 20.33
CA HIS A 252 14.82 31.78 20.98
C HIS A 252 15.17 31.90 22.48
N SER A 253 16.01 31.03 23.03
CA SER A 253 16.63 31.24 24.35
C SER A 253 17.38 32.59 24.47
N VAL A 254 17.78 33.20 23.35
CA VAL A 254 18.39 34.54 23.33
C VAL A 254 17.46 35.67 23.80
N PHE A 255 16.15 35.44 23.83
CA PHE A 255 15.20 36.36 24.48
C PHE A 255 15.33 36.29 26.02
N ASP A 256 15.80 35.16 26.57
CA ASP A 256 16.10 35.03 28.00
C ASP A 256 17.26 35.97 28.38
N GLY A 257 17.21 36.51 29.59
CA GLY A 257 18.19 37.49 30.06
C GLY A 257 18.04 38.92 29.50
N ARG A 258 17.19 39.16 28.48
CA ARG A 258 16.89 40.52 27.99
C ARG A 258 15.79 41.24 28.78
N GLY A 259 15.28 40.61 29.84
CA GLY A 259 14.34 41.22 30.78
C GLY A 259 12.94 41.42 30.22
N TRP A 260 12.54 40.61 29.24
CA TRP A 260 11.19 40.62 28.68
C TRP A 260 10.16 40.14 29.72
N ARG A 261 9.02 40.84 29.80
CA ARG A 261 7.88 40.50 30.64
C ARG A 261 6.62 40.46 29.80
N THR A 262 5.92 39.34 29.82
CA THR A 262 4.79 38.99 28.95
C THR A 262 3.56 38.58 29.77
N PRO A 263 3.06 39.46 30.66
CA PRO A 263 2.05 39.08 31.67
C PRO A 263 0.70 38.64 31.08
N ALA A 264 0.39 39.08 29.85
CA ALA A 264 -0.88 38.84 29.17
C ALA A 264 -0.82 37.70 28.14
N VAL A 265 0.30 36.97 28.00
CA VAL A 265 0.41 35.91 27.00
C VAL A 265 -0.54 34.77 27.34
N GLU A 266 -1.53 34.56 26.47
CA GLU A 266 -2.54 33.52 26.58
C GLU A 266 -2.16 32.29 25.75
N THR A 267 -1.54 32.49 24.58
CA THR A 267 -1.22 31.41 23.65
C THR A 267 0.27 31.40 23.33
N VAL A 268 0.93 30.25 23.53
CA VAL A 268 2.29 29.99 23.07
C VAL A 268 2.30 28.73 22.20
N THR A 269 2.74 28.84 20.95
CA THR A 269 2.93 27.70 20.05
C THR A 269 4.40 27.56 19.70
N ALA A 270 4.98 26.40 19.97
CA ALA A 270 6.39 26.08 19.83
C ALA A 270 6.54 24.76 19.05
N PRO A 271 6.40 24.79 17.72
CA PRO A 271 6.33 23.57 16.94
C PRO A 271 7.67 22.88 16.80
N ASP A 272 8.78 23.60 16.88
CA ASP A 272 10.13 23.07 16.64
C ASP A 272 11.09 23.42 17.80
N ALA A 273 10.57 23.69 19.00
CA ALA A 273 11.40 23.93 20.17
C ALA A 273 11.90 22.59 20.72
N SER A 274 13.21 22.38 20.76
CA SER A 274 13.85 21.21 21.36
C SER A 274 14.27 21.44 22.80
N GLU A 275 14.33 22.69 23.27
CA GLU A 275 14.74 23.03 24.63
C GLU A 275 13.70 23.92 25.34
N ILE A 276 13.52 23.69 26.64
CA ILE A 276 12.71 24.55 27.53
C ILE A 276 13.14 26.01 27.43
N GLN A 277 14.44 26.24 27.25
CA GLN A 277 15.05 27.57 27.22
C GLN A 277 14.48 28.44 26.10
N ASP A 278 13.98 27.86 25.00
CA ASP A 278 13.40 28.63 23.91
C ASP A 278 11.99 29.16 24.21
N ILE A 279 11.23 28.42 25.02
CA ILE A 279 9.85 28.76 25.39
C ILE A 279 9.81 29.64 26.63
N ARG A 280 10.76 29.43 27.55
CA ARG A 280 10.88 30.09 28.84
C ARG A 280 10.70 31.63 28.80
N PRO A 281 11.29 32.38 27.86
CA PRO A 281 11.18 33.85 27.86
C PRO A 281 9.74 34.36 27.74
N PHE A 282 8.86 33.59 27.08
CA PHE A 282 7.48 33.96 26.85
C PHE A 282 6.54 33.46 27.95
N VAL A 283 6.90 32.35 28.60
CA VAL A 283 6.08 31.71 29.65
C VAL A 283 6.47 32.15 31.06
N ALA A 284 7.74 32.37 31.39
CA ALA A 284 8.18 32.58 32.78
C ALA A 284 7.48 33.75 33.51
N THR A 285 7.00 34.74 32.78
CA THR A 285 6.36 35.95 33.34
C THR A 285 4.86 36.07 33.05
N THR A 286 4.26 35.11 32.34
CA THR A 286 2.82 35.17 32.04
C THR A 286 1.97 34.86 33.27
N ARG A 287 0.78 35.45 33.31
CA ARG A 287 -0.28 35.17 34.30
C ARG A 287 -1.59 34.75 33.66
N SER A 288 -1.60 34.63 32.33
CA SER A 288 -2.82 34.48 31.54
C SER A 288 -2.75 33.27 30.60
N LEU A 289 -1.75 32.39 30.77
CA LEU A 289 -1.54 31.25 29.87
C LEU A 289 -2.79 30.38 29.82
N ALA A 290 -3.39 30.29 28.64
CA ALA A 290 -4.57 29.51 28.36
C ALA A 290 -4.27 28.31 27.45
N ASP A 291 -3.31 28.47 26.53
CA ASP A 291 -2.91 27.46 25.56
C ASP A 291 -1.38 27.41 25.41
N LEU A 292 -0.82 26.24 25.69
CA LEU A 292 0.58 25.92 25.39
C LEU A 292 0.60 24.78 24.38
N THR A 293 1.08 25.03 23.17
CA THR A 293 1.26 24.03 22.12
C THR A 293 2.75 23.77 21.89
N VAL A 294 3.27 22.58 22.19
CA VAL A 294 4.66 22.16 21.98
C VAL A 294 4.69 20.92 21.09
N THR A 295 5.03 21.06 19.80
CA THR A 295 5.09 19.90 18.87
C THR A 295 6.51 19.51 18.52
N ALA A 296 7.39 19.49 19.51
CA ALA A 296 8.80 19.17 19.33
C ALA A 296 9.00 17.81 18.62
N SER A 297 10.04 17.73 17.79
CA SER A 297 10.50 16.48 17.18
C SER A 297 10.97 15.47 18.23
N ASP A 298 11.49 15.96 19.37
CA ASP A 298 11.70 15.17 20.58
C ASP A 298 10.76 15.68 21.69
N PRO A 299 9.72 14.92 22.06
CA PRO A 299 8.77 15.34 23.08
C PRO A 299 9.43 15.60 24.44
N PHE A 300 8.95 16.62 25.17
CA PHE A 300 9.48 16.90 26.52
C PHE A 300 9.11 15.79 27.50
N ASP A 301 10.06 15.41 28.34
CA ASP A 301 9.74 14.52 29.46
C ASP A 301 8.93 15.28 30.56
N PRO A 302 8.29 14.55 31.50
CA PRO A 302 7.49 15.19 32.54
C PRO A 302 8.30 16.13 33.44
N SER A 303 9.58 15.86 33.66
CA SER A 303 10.47 16.68 34.49
C SER A 303 10.81 18.00 33.80
N GLU A 304 11.07 17.95 32.49
CA GLU A 304 11.27 19.13 31.64
C GLU A 304 10.01 20.02 31.61
N MET A 305 8.83 19.42 31.46
CA MET A 305 7.57 20.15 31.56
C MET A 305 7.36 20.75 32.95
N ALA A 306 7.72 20.02 34.02
CA ALA A 306 7.65 20.52 35.39
C ALA A 306 8.61 21.70 35.59
N GLU A 307 9.81 21.64 35.03
CA GLU A 307 10.80 22.72 35.07
C GLU A 307 10.29 23.97 34.32
N LEU A 308 9.78 23.80 33.10
CA LEU A 308 9.18 24.90 32.31
C LEU A 308 8.10 25.63 33.10
N PHE A 309 7.14 24.88 33.65
CA PHE A 309 6.10 25.49 34.46
C PHE A 309 6.64 26.01 35.79
N GLY A 310 7.74 25.46 36.30
CA GLY A 310 8.42 25.85 37.53
C GLY A 310 8.92 27.30 37.50
N TYR A 311 9.23 27.84 36.32
CA TYR A 311 9.64 29.25 36.14
C TYR A 311 8.52 30.27 36.36
N LEU A 312 7.24 29.87 36.29
CA LEU A 312 6.12 30.76 36.62
C LEU A 312 6.18 31.21 38.10
N PRO A 313 5.53 32.31 38.49
CA PRO A 313 5.41 32.65 39.90
C PRO A 313 4.43 31.70 40.61
N VAL A 314 4.72 31.29 41.85
CA VAL A 314 3.73 30.55 42.67
C VAL A 314 2.51 31.46 42.91
N GLY A 315 1.30 30.93 42.73
CA GLY A 315 0.09 31.68 43.03
C GLY A 315 0.06 32.09 44.50
N GLN A 316 -0.21 33.35 44.81
CA GLN A 316 -0.39 33.75 46.21
C GLN A 316 -1.64 33.07 46.75
N GLN A 317 -1.58 32.58 47.99
CA GLN A 317 -2.70 31.89 48.62
C GLN A 317 -3.96 32.78 48.60
N GLY A 318 -5.03 32.31 47.93
CA GLY A 318 -6.27 33.07 47.74
C GLY A 318 -6.37 33.91 46.46
N SER A 319 -5.29 34.02 45.68
CA SER A 319 -5.31 34.60 44.33
C SER A 319 -5.44 33.51 43.27
N VAL A 320 -6.02 33.88 42.12
CA VAL A 320 -6.03 33.04 40.92
C VAL A 320 -4.58 32.84 40.48
N GLY A 321 -4.07 31.61 40.54
CA GLY A 321 -2.70 31.29 40.15
C GLY A 321 -2.47 31.55 38.65
N PRO A 322 -1.20 31.73 38.20
CA PRO A 322 -0.91 32.12 36.81
C PRO A 322 -1.34 31.08 35.75
N LEU A 323 -1.62 29.84 36.15
CA LEU A 323 -2.11 28.78 35.27
C LEU A 323 -3.60 28.47 35.46
N ALA A 324 -4.34 29.28 36.22
CA ALA A 324 -5.78 29.01 36.41
C ALA A 324 -6.60 29.14 35.12
N SER A 325 -6.08 29.90 34.14
CA SER A 325 -6.67 30.00 32.81
C SER A 325 -6.21 28.90 31.86
N LEU A 326 -5.26 28.03 32.26
CA LEU A 326 -4.67 27.02 31.40
C LEU A 326 -5.71 25.95 31.08
N ARG A 327 -6.18 25.96 29.82
CA ARG A 327 -7.19 25.03 29.31
C ARG A 327 -6.57 23.94 28.45
N ARG A 328 -5.48 24.24 27.76
CA ARG A 328 -4.88 23.35 26.76
C ARG A 328 -3.37 23.29 26.93
N ILE A 329 -2.85 22.07 27.10
CA ILE A 329 -1.44 21.73 26.89
C ILE A 329 -1.43 20.78 25.70
N ARG A 330 -1.27 21.34 24.50
CA ARG A 330 -1.09 20.58 23.28
C ARG A 330 0.39 20.27 23.15
N GLY A 331 0.71 19.04 22.79
CA GLY A 331 2.09 18.64 22.67
C GLY A 331 2.34 17.29 23.26
N CYS A 332 3.43 16.70 22.82
CA CYS A 332 3.75 15.33 23.12
C CYS A 332 4.61 15.29 24.39
N MET A 333 4.11 14.69 25.47
CA MET A 333 4.94 14.38 26.65
C MET A 333 5.56 13.00 26.48
N LYS A 334 6.88 12.90 26.58
CA LYS A 334 7.66 11.67 26.42
C LYS A 334 7.58 10.83 27.68
N LEU A 335 6.89 9.69 27.63
CA LEU A 335 6.91 8.71 28.73
C LEU A 335 7.84 7.52 28.45
N TYR A 336 8.71 7.61 27.44
CA TYR A 336 9.53 6.51 26.95
C TYR A 336 11.02 6.84 27.04
N GLY A 337 11.86 5.81 27.16
CA GLY A 337 13.31 5.96 27.32
C GLY A 337 13.75 6.59 28.66
N LEU A 338 12.85 6.72 29.63
CA LEU A 338 13.11 7.22 30.97
C LEU A 338 13.17 6.05 31.96
N ASP A 339 14.00 6.16 33.00
CA ASP A 339 13.88 5.23 34.13
C ASP A 339 12.50 5.39 34.77
N SER A 340 11.91 4.28 35.17
CA SER A 340 10.57 4.26 35.76
C SER A 340 10.44 5.14 37.02
N THR A 341 11.54 5.27 37.78
CA THR A 341 11.66 6.17 38.94
C THR A 341 11.65 7.63 38.51
N ASP A 342 12.42 7.98 37.49
CA ASP A 342 12.52 9.34 36.95
C ASP A 342 11.18 9.78 36.34
N LEU A 343 10.52 8.87 35.63
CA LEU A 343 9.19 9.09 35.08
C LEU A 343 8.15 9.34 36.19
N ARG A 344 8.17 8.53 37.25
CA ARG A 344 7.28 8.73 38.41
C ARG A 344 7.53 10.08 39.08
N ILE A 345 8.80 10.40 39.37
CA ILE A 345 9.19 11.67 40.01
C ILE A 345 8.76 12.85 39.12
N GLY A 346 9.03 12.78 37.82
CA GLY A 346 8.66 13.82 36.87
C GLY A 346 7.14 14.04 36.78
N LEU A 347 6.33 12.98 36.80
CA LEU A 347 4.87 13.09 36.82
C LEU A 347 4.35 13.72 38.11
N GLU A 348 4.93 13.34 39.26
CA GLU A 348 4.58 13.92 40.57
C GLU A 348 5.01 15.40 40.67
N ASP A 349 6.19 15.74 40.15
CA ASP A 349 6.71 17.10 40.10
C ASP A 349 5.86 17.97 39.18
N LEU A 350 5.49 17.48 38.01
CA LEU A 350 4.60 18.17 37.08
C LEU A 350 3.22 18.41 37.72
N GLN A 351 2.63 17.39 38.34
CA GLN A 351 1.38 17.52 39.06
C GLN A 351 1.48 18.61 40.14
N ARG A 352 2.54 18.56 40.95
CA ARG A 352 2.78 19.50 42.04
C ARG A 352 2.89 20.93 41.51
N VAL A 353 3.68 21.15 40.45
CA VAL A 353 3.87 22.48 39.86
C VAL A 353 2.56 23.00 39.27
N LEU A 354 1.84 22.21 38.48
CA LEU A 354 0.56 22.63 37.91
C LEU A 354 -0.43 23.06 39.00
N VAL A 355 -0.59 22.26 40.05
CA VAL A 355 -1.50 22.56 41.16
C VAL A 355 -1.04 23.80 41.95
N GLN A 356 0.25 23.90 42.30
CA GLN A 356 0.79 25.07 43.02
C GLN A 356 0.66 26.39 42.22
N ARG A 357 0.54 26.30 40.90
CA ARG A 357 0.38 27.44 39.99
C ARG A 357 -1.09 27.69 39.60
N GLY A 358 -2.04 26.98 40.21
CA GLY A 358 -3.47 27.21 40.07
C GLY A 358 -4.15 26.44 38.94
N CYS A 359 -3.46 25.51 38.26
CA CYS A 359 -4.04 24.58 37.28
C CYS A 359 -4.74 23.43 37.99
N SER A 360 -5.84 23.72 38.68
CA SER A 360 -6.68 22.71 39.33
C SER A 360 -8.00 22.60 38.58
N ARG A 361 -8.21 21.49 37.87
CA ARG A 361 -9.44 21.25 37.08
C ARG A 361 -9.71 22.34 36.03
N SER A 362 -8.67 22.85 35.38
CA SER A 362 -8.81 23.88 34.34
C SER A 362 -8.67 23.33 32.92
N LEU A 363 -8.19 22.09 32.76
CA LEU A 363 -8.02 21.46 31.46
C LEU A 363 -9.37 20.97 30.90
N ASP A 364 -9.75 21.52 29.74
CA ASP A 364 -11.02 21.23 29.08
C ASP A 364 -10.95 19.91 28.30
N ALA A 365 -11.72 18.90 28.70
CA ALA A 365 -11.81 17.61 28.01
C ALA A 365 -12.77 17.60 26.79
N GLY A 366 -13.47 18.72 26.54
CA GLY A 366 -14.65 18.77 25.68
C GLY A 366 -14.42 19.02 24.19
N ASP A 367 -13.25 19.55 23.81
CA ASP A 367 -12.94 19.86 22.41
C ASP A 367 -12.13 18.73 21.79
N SER A 368 -12.48 18.29 20.57
CA SER A 368 -11.91 17.07 19.95
C SER A 368 -10.40 17.12 19.72
N ASP A 369 -9.81 18.31 19.83
CA ASP A 369 -8.38 18.64 19.71
C ASP A 369 -7.80 19.27 20.99
N GLY A 370 -8.48 19.17 22.15
CA GLY A 370 -8.19 19.97 23.36
C GLY A 370 -7.45 19.31 24.53
N CYS A 371 -7.14 18.01 24.49
CA CYS A 371 -6.63 17.31 25.68
C CYS A 371 -5.10 17.37 25.84
N LEU A 372 -4.62 17.26 27.09
CA LEU A 372 -3.26 16.85 27.43
C LEU A 372 -2.90 15.62 26.59
N CYS A 373 -1.88 15.75 25.75
CA CYS A 373 -1.47 14.70 24.83
C CYS A 373 -0.24 13.97 25.37
N ILE A 374 -0.38 12.68 25.62
CA ILE A 374 0.66 11.85 26.24
C ILE A 374 1.18 10.86 25.22
N VAL A 375 2.48 10.92 24.95
CA VAL A 375 3.16 10.09 23.95
C VAL A 375 3.91 8.99 24.66
N VAL A 376 3.60 7.76 24.30
CA VAL A 376 4.22 6.58 24.89
C VAL A 376 4.69 5.70 23.75
N ASP A 377 5.98 5.40 23.73
CA ASP A 377 6.52 4.47 22.74
C ASP A 377 5.83 3.10 22.87
N ARG A 378 5.72 2.39 21.73
CA ARG A 378 5.07 1.07 21.66
C ARG A 378 5.76 0.06 22.56
N ILE A 379 7.08 0.14 22.68
CA ILE A 379 7.89 -0.77 23.49
C ILE A 379 7.65 -0.49 24.98
N ASP A 380 7.52 0.79 25.35
CA ASP A 380 7.42 1.22 26.74
C ASP A 380 6.00 1.16 27.29
N CYS A 381 4.96 1.21 26.45
CA CYS A 381 3.57 0.94 26.85
C CYS A 381 3.42 -0.40 27.57
N HIS A 382 4.18 -1.42 27.14
CA HIS A 382 4.14 -2.75 27.73
C HIS A 382 4.78 -2.73 29.13
N SER A 383 5.90 -2.03 29.30
CA SER A 383 6.60 -1.89 30.58
C SER A 383 5.85 -1.01 31.58
N LEU A 384 5.33 0.13 31.14
CA LEU A 384 4.59 1.11 31.96
C LEU A 384 3.27 0.57 32.50
N ILE A 385 2.52 -0.17 31.68
CA ILE A 385 1.17 -0.64 32.04
C ILE A 385 1.22 -1.99 32.76
N LEU A 386 2.21 -2.84 32.48
CA LEU A 386 2.24 -4.21 33.02
C LEU A 386 3.22 -4.41 34.19
N ASN A 387 4.30 -3.63 34.29
CA ASN A 387 5.37 -3.94 35.25
C ASN A 387 5.42 -3.03 36.48
N GLU A 388 4.86 -1.81 36.45
CA GLU A 388 5.01 -0.88 37.59
C GLU A 388 3.74 -0.07 37.92
N LEU A 389 2.88 -0.66 38.76
CA LEU A 389 1.64 -0.06 39.26
C LEU A 389 1.82 1.34 39.88
N ALA A 390 3.00 1.65 40.44
CA ALA A 390 3.29 2.96 41.03
C ALA A 390 3.29 4.08 39.99
N THR A 391 3.87 3.84 38.83
CA THR A 391 3.97 4.84 37.75
C THR A 391 2.60 5.07 37.09
N PHE A 392 1.82 4.01 36.91
CA PHE A 392 0.41 4.14 36.49
C PHE A 392 -0.43 4.96 37.48
N ARG A 393 -0.23 4.77 38.80
CA ARG A 393 -0.91 5.56 39.83
C ARG A 393 -0.50 7.04 39.79
N ALA A 394 0.79 7.34 39.57
CA ALA A 394 1.26 8.72 39.43
C ALA A 394 0.61 9.40 38.21
N LEU A 395 0.53 8.69 37.08
CA LEU A 395 -0.15 9.19 35.87
C LEU A 395 -1.65 9.43 36.11
N ALA A 396 -2.35 8.48 36.74
CA ALA A 396 -3.76 8.64 37.07
C ALA A 396 -3.99 9.82 38.04
N SER A 397 -3.11 9.97 39.04
CA SER A 397 -3.13 11.10 39.99
C SER A 397 -2.94 12.46 39.30
N LEU A 398 -2.00 12.56 38.35
CA LEU A 398 -1.82 13.76 37.53
C LEU A 398 -3.09 14.13 36.77
N ILE A 399 -3.73 13.14 36.12
CA ILE A 399 -4.97 13.34 35.36
C ILE A 399 -6.09 13.81 36.28
N ASP A 400 -6.29 13.14 37.42
CA ASP A 400 -7.35 13.46 38.39
C ASP A 400 -7.19 14.86 39.00
N ALA A 401 -5.95 15.33 39.19
CA ALA A 401 -5.68 16.64 39.75
C ALA A 401 -5.87 17.79 38.75
N THR A 402 -5.66 17.53 37.46
CA THR A 402 -5.62 18.58 36.42
C THR A 402 -6.89 18.67 35.58
N VAL A 403 -7.66 17.58 35.47
CA VAL A 403 -8.88 17.49 34.62
C VAL A 403 -10.17 17.68 35.42
N VAL A 404 -11.20 18.30 34.81
CA VAL A 404 -12.51 18.53 35.45
C VAL A 404 -13.30 17.22 35.67
N PRO A 405 -13.67 16.87 36.92
CA PRO A 405 -14.53 15.73 37.22
C PRO A 405 -15.95 15.94 36.64
N GLY A 406 -16.46 14.99 35.87
CA GLY A 406 -17.82 15.04 35.30
C GLY A 406 -17.89 15.42 33.82
N SER A 407 -16.76 15.77 33.21
CA SER A 407 -16.64 15.63 31.75
C SER A 407 -16.76 14.15 31.43
N LEU A 408 -17.74 13.79 30.59
CA LEU A 408 -18.03 12.41 30.23
C LEU A 408 -16.74 11.82 29.64
N TRP A 409 -16.06 10.95 30.37
CA TRP A 409 -14.95 10.17 29.85
C TRP A 409 -15.52 9.30 28.72
N ARG A 410 -15.49 9.81 27.48
CA ARG A 410 -15.41 8.91 26.32
C ARG A 410 -14.06 8.25 26.49
N ALA A 411 -14.06 6.98 26.91
CA ALA A 411 -12.87 6.15 27.15
C ALA A 411 -12.03 5.87 25.87
N GLY A 412 -11.99 6.81 24.91
CA GLY A 412 -11.43 6.64 23.58
C GLY A 412 -10.41 7.71 23.14
N LYS A 413 -9.89 8.59 24.02
CA LYS A 413 -8.88 9.58 23.58
C LYS A 413 -7.73 9.83 24.59
N VAL A 414 -7.08 8.77 25.06
CA VAL A 414 -5.62 8.86 25.27
C VAL A 414 -4.98 8.62 23.91
N LYS A 415 -4.54 9.69 23.23
CA LYS A 415 -3.77 9.54 21.99
C LYS A 415 -2.35 9.15 22.37
N VAL A 416 -2.10 7.85 22.52
CA VAL A 416 -0.73 7.33 22.60
C VAL A 416 -0.10 7.48 21.21
N PHE A 417 0.87 8.36 21.08
CA PHE A 417 1.74 8.40 19.91
C PHE A 417 2.95 7.51 20.19
N CYS A 418 3.33 6.67 19.24
CA CYS A 418 4.62 5.98 19.24
C CYS A 418 5.58 6.78 18.37
N ALA A 419 6.84 6.93 18.76
CA ALA A 419 7.82 7.66 17.97
C ALA A 419 8.01 7.01 16.58
N PRO A 420 8.22 7.80 15.50
CA PRO A 420 8.29 7.26 14.15
C PRO A 420 9.67 6.65 13.85
N SER A 421 9.71 5.36 13.49
CA SER A 421 10.41 4.90 12.28
C SER A 421 9.40 5.10 11.12
N PRO A 422 9.82 5.44 9.88
CA PRO A 422 8.97 6.18 8.96
C PRO A 422 7.71 5.39 8.59
N LEU A 423 6.55 5.80 9.10
CA LEU A 423 5.17 5.63 8.57
C LEU A 423 4.13 6.17 9.60
N PRO A 424 2.97 6.72 9.19
CA PRO A 424 2.20 7.66 10.02
C PRO A 424 1.03 7.08 10.85
N SER A 425 0.86 7.70 12.02
CA SER A 425 -0.36 8.02 12.78
C SER A 425 -1.10 6.97 13.66
N SER A 426 -1.54 7.52 14.80
CA SER A 426 -1.89 6.97 16.12
C SER A 426 -3.15 6.10 16.21
N ARG A 427 -3.15 5.12 17.13
CA ARG A 427 -4.30 4.24 17.50
C ARG A 427 -4.29 3.93 18.99
N MET A 428 -5.47 3.71 19.59
CA MET A 428 -5.57 2.83 20.75
C MET A 428 -5.23 1.43 20.26
N THR A 429 -4.18 0.82 20.80
CA THR A 429 -3.62 -0.39 20.19
C THR A 429 -4.58 -1.57 20.39
N PRO A 430 -4.81 -2.41 19.35
CA PRO A 430 -5.47 -3.71 19.48
C PRO A 430 -4.92 -4.57 20.62
N ARG A 431 -3.71 -4.28 21.10
CA ARG A 431 -3.04 -4.96 22.21
C ARG A 431 -3.68 -4.73 23.58
N LEU A 432 -4.25 -3.55 23.88
CA LEU A 432 -4.94 -3.36 25.18
C LEU A 432 -6.23 -4.18 25.25
N VAL A 433 -7.02 -4.14 24.17
CA VAL A 433 -8.22 -4.98 24.01
C VAL A 433 -7.82 -6.44 23.87
N SER A 434 -6.73 -6.77 23.17
CA SER A 434 -6.21 -8.14 23.06
C SER A 434 -5.77 -8.68 24.42
N SER A 435 -5.07 -7.93 25.27
CA SER A 435 -4.65 -8.39 26.60
C SER A 435 -5.84 -8.53 27.56
N LEU A 436 -6.87 -7.68 27.42
CA LEU A 436 -8.12 -7.84 28.15
C LEU A 436 -8.90 -9.07 27.67
N LEU A 437 -9.01 -9.27 26.35
CA LEU A 437 -9.62 -10.45 25.75
C LEU A 437 -8.83 -11.74 26.04
N GLU A 438 -7.50 -11.68 26.09
CA GLU A 438 -6.58 -12.78 26.39
C GLU A 438 -6.81 -13.30 27.82
N SER A 439 -7.13 -12.39 28.77
CA SER A 439 -7.53 -12.80 30.12
C SER A 439 -8.83 -13.62 30.17
N TYR A 440 -9.62 -13.60 29.09
CA TYR A 440 -10.85 -14.36 28.88
C TYR A 440 -10.74 -15.41 27.73
N ASN A 441 -9.52 -15.79 27.30
CA ASN A 441 -9.29 -16.72 26.17
C ASN A 441 -9.94 -16.30 24.83
N MET A 442 -10.24 -15.02 24.66
CA MET A 442 -10.66 -14.42 23.40
C MET A 442 -9.46 -13.70 22.77
N ARG A 443 -9.37 -13.70 21.44
CA ARG A 443 -8.35 -12.94 20.71
C ARG A 443 -9.03 -12.08 19.67
N LEU A 444 -8.65 -10.81 19.58
CA LEU A 444 -9.04 -9.97 18.45
C LEU A 444 -8.13 -10.33 17.27
N ASP A 445 -8.70 -10.85 16.21
CA ASP A 445 -7.94 -11.22 15.03
C ASP A 445 -7.79 -10.01 14.10
N THR A 446 -6.58 -9.46 14.08
CA THR A 446 -6.23 -8.30 13.24
C THR A 446 -5.78 -8.70 11.84
N SER A 447 -5.70 -9.99 11.52
CA SER A 447 -5.16 -10.48 10.25
C SER A 447 -6.03 -10.16 9.03
N HIS A 448 -7.35 -9.97 9.22
CA HIS A 448 -8.31 -9.72 8.14
C HIS A 448 -8.60 -8.25 7.85
N SER A 449 -7.88 -7.32 8.48
CA SER A 449 -8.05 -5.89 8.26
C SER A 449 -6.72 -5.27 7.78
N TYR A 450 -6.55 -5.14 6.46
CA TYR A 450 -5.49 -4.32 5.85
C TYR A 450 -5.66 -2.82 6.15
N LEU A 451 -6.77 -2.44 6.79
CA LEU A 451 -6.98 -1.08 7.26
C LEU A 451 -6.27 -0.87 8.59
N THR A 452 -5.36 0.09 8.58
CA THR A 452 -4.99 0.81 9.77
C THR A 452 -6.27 1.32 10.47
N CYS A 453 -6.50 0.93 11.74
CA CYS A 453 -7.75 1.18 12.51
C CYS A 453 -8.41 2.53 12.16
N PRO A 454 -9.67 2.57 11.72
CA PRO A 454 -10.24 3.78 11.14
C PRO A 454 -10.55 4.83 12.21
N LYS A 455 -10.33 6.10 11.87
CA LYS A 455 -10.91 7.26 12.54
C LYS A 455 -12.43 7.13 12.54
N ILE A 456 -13.07 7.27 13.70
CA ILE A 456 -14.54 7.35 13.82
C ILE A 456 -15.13 8.57 13.09
N ASP A 457 -14.32 9.59 12.76
CA ASP A 457 -14.81 10.84 12.16
C ASP A 457 -14.43 11.07 10.69
N THR A 458 -13.69 10.16 10.03
CA THR A 458 -13.37 10.30 8.59
C THR A 458 -13.46 8.96 7.87
N LEU A 459 -14.68 8.51 7.63
CA LEU A 459 -14.93 7.47 6.62
C LEU A 459 -15.22 8.15 5.28
N LEU A 460 -14.48 7.75 4.25
CA LEU A 460 -15.00 7.76 2.88
C LEU A 460 -16.35 7.02 2.90
N PRO A 461 -17.41 7.53 2.25
CA PRO A 461 -18.70 6.86 2.21
C PRO A 461 -18.55 5.49 1.53
N GLY A 462 -18.57 4.41 2.31
CA GLY A 462 -18.67 3.04 1.76
C GLY A 462 -17.97 1.91 2.53
N VAL A 463 -16.91 2.16 3.31
CA VAL A 463 -16.13 1.08 3.96
C VAL A 463 -16.46 1.01 5.45
N ARG A 464 -17.06 -0.11 5.89
CA ARG A 464 -17.43 -0.34 7.30
C ARG A 464 -16.37 -1.21 7.98
N PRO A 465 -15.83 -0.84 9.15
CA PRO A 465 -14.91 -1.70 9.88
C PRO A 465 -15.59 -2.97 10.35
N THR A 466 -14.99 -4.12 10.05
CA THR A 466 -15.41 -5.43 10.55
C THR A 466 -14.47 -5.90 11.66
N PHE A 467 -15.02 -6.28 12.81
CA PHE A 467 -14.26 -6.79 13.96
C PHE A 467 -14.38 -8.32 14.01
N ARG A 468 -13.27 -9.07 14.02
CA ARG A 468 -13.27 -10.54 14.13
C ARG A 468 -12.81 -10.99 15.52
N TYR A 469 -13.71 -11.58 16.30
CA TYR A 469 -13.43 -12.15 17.62
C TYR A 469 -13.17 -13.64 17.48
N VAL A 470 -11.97 -14.09 17.82
CA VAL A 470 -11.60 -15.51 17.79
C VAL A 470 -11.66 -16.07 19.20
N TRP A 471 -12.50 -17.09 19.40
CA TRP A 471 -12.56 -17.86 20.63
C TRP A 471 -11.80 -19.17 20.47
N ASN A 472 -10.73 -19.33 21.27
CA ASN A 472 -9.91 -20.54 21.30
C ASN A 472 -10.42 -21.49 22.39
N VAL A 473 -10.97 -22.63 21.98
CA VAL A 473 -11.37 -23.70 22.91
C VAL A 473 -10.13 -24.47 23.34
N THR A 474 -9.82 -24.46 24.64
CA THR A 474 -8.68 -25.17 25.23
C THR A 474 -9.13 -26.48 25.89
N PRO A 475 -8.21 -27.45 26.14
CA PRO A 475 -8.52 -28.67 26.90
C PRO A 475 -9.09 -28.40 28.30
N GLN A 476 -8.68 -27.30 28.94
CA GLN A 476 -9.13 -26.92 30.29
C GLN A 476 -10.63 -26.60 30.32
N HIS A 477 -11.15 -25.99 29.25
CA HIS A 477 -12.59 -25.73 29.13
C HIS A 477 -13.40 -27.03 29.10
N LEU A 478 -12.89 -28.11 28.50
CA LEU A 478 -13.56 -29.41 28.50
C LEU A 478 -13.45 -30.14 29.85
N ALA A 479 -12.30 -30.05 30.51
CA ALA A 479 -12.05 -30.74 31.78
C ALA A 479 -12.87 -30.19 32.96
N GLY A 480 -13.21 -28.89 32.93
CA GLY A 480 -13.90 -28.20 34.03
C GLY A 480 -15.39 -28.50 34.20
N SER A 481 -16.06 -29.16 33.25
CA SER A 481 -17.54 -29.27 33.27
C SER A 481 -18.11 -30.30 34.27
N GLN A 482 -17.28 -31.11 34.93
CA GLN A 482 -17.76 -32.12 35.89
C GLN A 482 -17.77 -31.66 37.36
N GLY A 483 -17.20 -30.49 37.70
CA GLY A 483 -17.22 -29.94 39.06
C GLY A 483 -18.11 -28.71 39.15
N GLY A 484 -19.17 -28.76 39.98
CA GLY A 484 -20.19 -27.69 40.09
C GLY A 484 -19.62 -26.27 40.19
N ILE A 485 -19.88 -25.46 39.16
CA ILE A 485 -19.49 -24.05 39.04
C ILE A 485 -20.39 -23.20 39.94
N ASN A 486 -20.10 -23.17 41.25
CA ASN A 486 -20.82 -22.32 42.21
C ASN A 486 -19.91 -21.30 42.92
N HIS A 487 -18.63 -21.14 42.54
CA HIS A 487 -17.66 -20.37 43.35
C HIS A 487 -16.95 -19.17 42.71
N ILE A 488 -17.30 -18.75 41.49
CA ILE A 488 -16.81 -17.45 40.99
C ILE A 488 -17.70 -16.33 41.57
N GLY A 489 -17.19 -15.68 42.61
CA GLY A 489 -17.88 -14.64 43.36
C GLY A 489 -18.26 -13.43 42.52
N ARG A 490 -19.37 -12.80 42.92
CA ARG A 490 -19.86 -11.48 42.45
C ARG A 490 -18.75 -10.41 42.47
N GLN A 491 -17.98 -10.27 41.40
CA GLN A 491 -17.25 -9.03 41.11
C GLN A 491 -18.20 -8.08 40.37
N ARG A 492 -18.74 -7.09 41.08
CA ARG A 492 -19.58 -6.00 40.55
C ARG A 492 -18.74 -4.82 40.01
N GLY A 493 -17.58 -5.09 39.41
CA GLY A 493 -16.59 -4.03 39.11
C GLY A 493 -16.29 -3.76 37.63
N LEU A 494 -16.85 -4.52 36.69
CA LEU A 494 -16.57 -4.34 35.26
C LEU A 494 -17.78 -3.69 34.59
N ASP A 495 -17.75 -2.36 34.55
CA ASP A 495 -18.65 -1.60 33.70
C ASP A 495 -18.22 -1.72 32.23
N VAL A 496 -19.10 -2.36 31.46
CA VAL A 496 -19.46 -2.04 30.06
C VAL A 496 -18.41 -2.33 28.97
N LEU A 497 -18.45 -3.56 28.43
CA LEU A 497 -18.12 -3.81 27.01
C LEU A 497 -19.42 -3.68 26.20
N MET A 498 -19.70 -2.48 25.69
CA MET A 498 -20.77 -2.30 24.69
C MET A 498 -20.18 -2.54 23.30
N PHE A 499 -20.76 -3.48 22.56
CA PHE A 499 -20.64 -3.45 21.10
C PHE A 499 -21.36 -2.19 20.63
N GLU A 500 -20.60 -1.18 20.24
CA GLU A 500 -21.15 -0.02 19.55
C GLU A 500 -21.92 -0.52 18.32
N ARG A 501 -23.01 0.16 17.93
CA ARG A 501 -23.98 -0.31 16.89
C ARG A 501 -23.40 -0.48 15.47
N SER A 502 -22.08 -0.56 15.32
CA SER A 502 -21.42 -0.93 14.08
C SER A 502 -21.81 -2.36 13.71
N ARG A 503 -22.71 -2.48 12.72
CA ARG A 503 -22.90 -3.73 11.96
C ARG A 503 -21.55 -4.11 11.35
N GLY A 504 -21.03 -5.29 11.69
CA GLY A 504 -19.74 -5.77 11.18
C GLY A 504 -18.94 -6.64 12.15
N CYS A 505 -19.49 -7.06 13.29
CA CYS A 505 -18.79 -7.99 14.17
C CYS A 505 -18.92 -9.43 13.62
N SER A 506 -17.81 -10.17 13.56
CA SER A 506 -17.79 -11.61 13.29
C SER A 506 -17.19 -12.36 14.48
N ILE A 507 -17.72 -13.55 14.77
CA ILE A 507 -17.22 -14.45 15.81
C ILE A 507 -16.66 -15.68 15.12
N ALA A 508 -15.42 -16.06 15.44
CA ALA A 508 -14.78 -17.29 14.99
C ALA A 508 -14.57 -18.21 16.20
N ILE A 509 -14.94 -19.49 16.08
CA ILE A 509 -14.76 -20.49 17.13
C ILE A 509 -13.76 -21.52 16.61
N GLN A 510 -12.61 -21.67 17.28
CA GLN A 510 -11.56 -22.59 16.86
C GLN A 510 -10.93 -23.34 18.03
N CYS A 511 -10.28 -24.47 17.76
CA CYS A 511 -9.47 -25.18 18.76
C CYS A 511 -8.19 -24.39 19.06
N ALA A 512 -7.66 -24.54 20.28
CA ALA A 512 -6.30 -24.11 20.56
C ALA A 512 -5.30 -24.81 19.63
N GLU A 513 -4.27 -24.08 19.19
CA GLU A 513 -3.27 -24.57 18.24
C GLU A 513 -2.60 -25.87 18.73
N GLY A 514 -2.44 -26.85 17.83
CA GLY A 514 -1.83 -28.15 18.14
C GLY A 514 -2.71 -29.12 18.93
N TRP A 515 -3.99 -28.79 19.14
CA TRP A 515 -4.90 -29.65 19.89
C TRP A 515 -6.08 -30.15 19.05
N THR A 516 -6.21 -31.47 18.94
CA THR A 516 -7.36 -32.15 18.36
C THR A 516 -8.22 -32.75 19.48
N PRO A 517 -9.41 -32.20 19.75
CA PRO A 517 -10.30 -32.76 20.76
C PRO A 517 -10.81 -34.15 20.34
N LEU A 518 -11.20 -34.96 21.33
CA LEU A 518 -11.88 -36.24 21.05
C LEU A 518 -13.12 -35.99 20.18
N ALA A 519 -13.41 -36.91 19.25
CA ALA A 519 -14.49 -36.75 18.28
C ALA A 519 -15.88 -36.48 18.89
N ASN A 520 -16.09 -36.77 20.18
CA ASN A 520 -17.34 -36.56 20.92
C ASN A 520 -17.26 -35.44 21.97
N ALA A 521 -16.19 -34.63 21.99
CA ALA A 521 -16.05 -33.52 22.91
C ALA A 521 -17.05 -32.40 22.63
N VAL A 522 -17.76 -31.96 23.67
CA VAL A 522 -18.70 -30.84 23.64
C VAL A 522 -18.12 -29.73 24.49
N ALA A 523 -17.78 -28.58 23.88
CA ALA A 523 -17.35 -27.41 24.62
C ALA A 523 -18.52 -26.87 25.48
N PRO A 524 -18.33 -26.65 26.79
CA PRO A 524 -19.33 -25.92 27.57
C PRO A 524 -19.42 -24.47 27.07
N PRO A 525 -20.56 -23.79 27.27
CA PRO A 525 -20.66 -22.41 26.90
C PRO A 525 -19.65 -21.55 27.68
N PRO A 526 -19.04 -20.55 27.01
CA PRO A 526 -18.11 -19.65 27.65
C PRO A 526 -18.90 -18.90 28.74
N PRO A 527 -18.36 -18.79 29.97
CA PRO A 527 -19.02 -18.04 31.04
C PRO A 527 -19.36 -16.60 30.62
N GLU A 528 -18.67 -16.06 29.63
CA GLU A 528 -18.90 -14.77 28.98
C GLU A 528 -20.26 -14.71 28.27
N LEU A 529 -20.66 -15.75 27.52
CA LEU A 529 -22.00 -15.83 26.91
C LEU A 529 -23.10 -15.92 27.96
N CYS A 530 -22.84 -16.60 29.08
CA CYS A 530 -23.73 -16.62 30.23
C CYS A 530 -23.78 -15.26 30.96
N ALA A 531 -22.70 -14.47 30.91
CA ALA A 531 -22.69 -13.11 31.44
C ALA A 531 -23.54 -12.16 30.56
N PHE A 532 -23.49 -12.31 29.24
CA PHE A 532 -24.37 -11.58 28.32
C PHE A 532 -25.87 -11.86 28.58
N ASP A 533 -26.21 -13.11 28.93
CA ASP A 533 -27.59 -13.51 29.24
C ASP A 533 -28.18 -12.78 30.46
N ASN A 534 -27.34 -12.40 31.42
CA ASN A 534 -27.79 -11.75 32.66
C ASN A 534 -27.90 -10.22 32.56
N ILE A 535 -27.25 -9.60 31.56
CA ILE A 535 -27.13 -8.13 31.48
C ILE A 535 -27.96 -7.56 30.32
N PHE A 536 -28.04 -8.24 29.16
CA PHE A 536 -28.78 -7.72 27.98
C PHE A 536 -29.38 -8.84 27.09
N PRO A 537 -30.55 -9.42 27.45
CA PRO A 537 -31.02 -10.68 26.89
C PRO A 537 -31.49 -10.66 25.42
N ALA A 538 -31.57 -9.51 24.73
CA ALA A 538 -32.15 -9.45 23.37
C ALA A 538 -31.40 -8.61 22.34
N ARG A 539 -30.38 -7.82 22.73
CA ARG A 539 -29.72 -6.86 21.80
C ARG A 539 -28.21 -7.00 21.69
N ALA A 540 -27.58 -7.82 22.54
CA ALA A 540 -26.13 -7.97 22.55
C ALA A 540 -25.58 -8.55 21.23
N PHE A 541 -26.39 -9.34 20.53
CA PHE A 541 -26.00 -10.02 19.29
C PHE A 541 -26.47 -9.32 18.02
N ASP A 542 -27.14 -8.17 18.11
CA ASP A 542 -27.64 -7.42 16.94
C ASP A 542 -26.50 -6.93 16.02
N ALA A 543 -25.28 -6.79 16.57
CA ALA A 543 -24.10 -6.34 15.84
C ALA A 543 -23.30 -7.47 15.17
N VAL A 544 -23.55 -8.72 15.55
CA VAL A 544 -22.82 -9.90 15.05
C VAL A 544 -23.41 -10.30 13.70
N GLY A 545 -22.73 -9.93 12.63
CA GLY A 545 -23.08 -10.27 11.25
C GLY A 545 -22.42 -11.55 10.76
N GLY A 546 -21.29 -11.97 11.33
CA GLY A 546 -20.54 -13.14 10.86
C GLY A 546 -20.31 -14.22 11.92
N LEU A 547 -20.32 -15.49 11.51
CA LEU A 547 -19.95 -16.64 12.35
C LEU A 547 -19.04 -17.59 11.56
N THR A 548 -17.83 -17.83 12.07
CA THR A 548 -16.89 -18.83 11.56
C THR A 548 -16.74 -19.96 12.57
N VAL A 549 -16.83 -21.22 12.11
CA VAL A 549 -16.73 -22.41 12.97
C VAL A 549 -15.67 -23.34 12.39
N PHE A 550 -14.62 -23.58 13.17
CA PHE A 550 -13.55 -24.50 12.83
C PHE A 550 -13.71 -25.82 13.60
N GLY A 551 -13.78 -26.91 12.86
CA GLY A 551 -13.87 -28.25 13.41
C GLY A 551 -15.16 -28.54 14.18
N ARG A 552 -15.26 -29.79 14.65
CA ARG A 552 -16.47 -30.29 15.33
C ARG A 552 -16.74 -29.65 16.68
N ILE A 553 -15.69 -29.20 17.39
CA ILE A 553 -15.83 -28.72 18.78
C ILE A 553 -16.69 -27.46 18.88
N GLY A 554 -16.73 -26.64 17.83
CA GLY A 554 -17.49 -25.40 17.78
C GLY A 554 -18.98 -25.61 17.54
N LEU A 555 -19.43 -26.80 17.12
CA LEU A 555 -20.82 -27.06 16.73
C LEU A 555 -21.86 -26.77 17.82
N PRO A 556 -21.71 -27.26 19.07
CA PRO A 556 -22.72 -27.02 20.10
C PRO A 556 -22.87 -25.53 20.38
N MET A 557 -21.75 -24.80 20.34
CA MET A 557 -21.73 -23.37 20.51
C MET A 557 -22.35 -22.64 19.32
N ALA A 558 -21.95 -22.99 18.11
CA ALA A 558 -22.50 -22.43 16.89
C ALA A 558 -24.03 -22.60 16.88
N GLY A 559 -24.56 -23.77 17.26
CA GLY A 559 -26.00 -24.00 17.41
C GLY A 559 -26.65 -23.04 18.42
N GLN A 560 -26.02 -22.82 19.58
CA GLN A 560 -26.52 -21.86 20.58
C GLN A 560 -26.50 -20.42 20.05
N LEU A 561 -25.40 -19.97 19.45
CA LEU A 561 -25.27 -18.63 18.87
C LEU A 561 -26.29 -18.42 17.75
N LEU A 562 -26.41 -19.37 16.81
CA LEU A 562 -27.38 -19.33 15.71
C LEU A 562 -28.83 -19.28 16.21
N SER A 563 -29.13 -19.86 17.38
CA SER A 563 -30.48 -19.77 17.97
C SER A 563 -30.81 -18.38 18.54
N ARG A 564 -29.78 -17.56 18.80
CA ARG A 564 -29.85 -16.24 19.46
C ARG A 564 -29.60 -15.07 18.51
N LEU A 565 -28.87 -15.28 17.42
CA LEU A 565 -28.57 -14.25 16.42
C LEU A 565 -29.87 -13.81 15.70
N PRO A 566 -30.18 -12.51 15.64
CA PRO A 566 -31.40 -12.04 14.97
C PRO A 566 -31.28 -12.12 13.44
N SER A 567 -30.08 -11.89 12.91
CA SER A 567 -29.71 -11.99 11.51
C SER A 567 -28.26 -12.43 11.42
N LEU A 568 -27.94 -13.24 10.40
CA LEU A 568 -26.58 -13.63 10.08
C LEU A 568 -26.34 -13.21 8.63
N GLU A 569 -25.27 -12.49 8.37
CA GLU A 569 -24.83 -12.11 7.02
C GLU A 569 -23.87 -13.19 6.49
N ASP A 570 -22.90 -13.61 7.30
CA ASP A 570 -21.85 -14.55 6.90
C ASP A 570 -21.79 -15.78 7.80
N LEU A 571 -21.75 -16.98 7.22
CA LEU A 571 -21.50 -18.25 7.92
C LEU A 571 -20.35 -18.99 7.23
N GLN A 572 -19.27 -19.28 7.96
CA GLN A 572 -18.11 -20.00 7.46
C GLN A 572 -17.87 -21.27 8.28
N LEU A 573 -17.76 -22.40 7.60
CA LEU A 573 -17.66 -23.73 8.20
C LEU A 573 -16.42 -24.43 7.65
N GLU A 574 -15.44 -24.72 8.51
CA GLU A 574 -14.13 -25.24 8.10
C GLU A 574 -13.70 -26.46 8.89
N ASP A 575 -13.00 -27.40 8.24
CA ASP A 575 -12.46 -28.63 8.85
C ASP A 575 -13.51 -29.51 9.54
N MET A 576 -14.74 -29.56 8.99
CA MET A 576 -15.87 -30.30 9.57
C MET A 576 -16.27 -31.52 8.73
N LEU A 577 -16.88 -32.51 9.37
CA LEU A 577 -17.54 -33.59 8.65
C LEU A 577 -18.78 -33.07 7.92
N THR A 578 -19.07 -33.64 6.75
CA THR A 578 -20.26 -33.26 5.96
C THR A 578 -21.57 -33.41 6.75
N THR A 579 -21.69 -34.44 7.59
CA THR A 579 -22.87 -34.64 8.46
C THR A 579 -23.02 -33.55 9.51
N ASP A 580 -21.92 -33.11 10.10
CA ASP A 580 -21.90 -32.06 11.10
C ASP A 580 -22.32 -30.70 10.51
N VAL A 581 -21.87 -30.41 9.28
CA VAL A 581 -22.30 -29.22 8.52
C VAL A 581 -23.81 -29.27 8.26
N LEU A 582 -24.33 -30.41 7.80
CA LEU A 582 -25.75 -30.58 7.55
C LEU A 582 -26.59 -30.44 8.83
N ASP A 583 -26.11 -31.01 9.93
CA ASP A 583 -26.77 -30.90 11.24
C ASP A 583 -26.82 -29.45 11.72
N LEU A 584 -25.74 -28.67 11.54
CA LEU A 584 -25.72 -27.24 11.88
C LEU A 584 -26.64 -26.42 10.97
N LEU A 585 -26.60 -26.64 9.65
CA LEU A 585 -27.49 -25.97 8.69
C LEU A 585 -28.96 -26.31 8.96
N SER A 586 -29.24 -27.51 9.47
CA SER A 586 -30.59 -27.92 9.89
C SER A 586 -31.10 -27.21 11.15
N GLN A 587 -30.22 -26.56 11.91
CA GLN A 587 -30.57 -25.77 13.10
C GLN A 587 -30.88 -24.30 12.77
N LEU A 588 -30.50 -23.81 11.58
CA LEU A 588 -30.78 -22.43 11.15
C LEU A 588 -32.28 -22.15 11.11
N ARG A 589 -32.73 -21.07 11.76
CA ARG A 589 -34.11 -20.59 11.67
C ARG A 589 -34.31 -19.81 10.37
N ALA A 590 -35.55 -19.66 9.91
CA ALA A 590 -35.87 -18.98 8.65
C ALA A 590 -35.38 -17.51 8.58
N TRP A 591 -35.16 -16.87 9.72
CA TRP A 591 -34.64 -15.50 9.82
C TRP A 591 -33.13 -15.42 10.05
N THR A 592 -32.45 -16.52 10.46
CA THR A 592 -31.00 -16.57 10.71
C THR A 592 -30.21 -17.14 9.53
N VAL A 593 -30.83 -17.19 8.36
CA VAL A 593 -30.20 -17.75 7.15
C VAL A 593 -29.14 -16.76 6.68
N PRO A 594 -27.87 -17.19 6.53
CA PRO A 594 -26.81 -16.33 6.05
C PRO A 594 -27.06 -15.87 4.61
N THR A 595 -26.61 -14.67 4.27
CA THR A 595 -26.54 -14.21 2.88
C THR A 595 -25.31 -14.78 2.17
N HIS A 596 -24.21 -15.02 2.89
CA HIS A 596 -22.98 -15.65 2.39
C HIS A 596 -22.67 -16.91 3.20
N LEU A 597 -22.53 -18.04 2.51
CA LEU A 597 -22.14 -19.32 3.10
C LEU A 597 -20.76 -19.72 2.57
N VAL A 598 -19.82 -20.04 3.44
CA VAL A 598 -18.47 -20.52 3.11
C VAL A 598 -18.28 -21.92 3.67
N LEU A 599 -17.84 -22.85 2.82
CA LEU A 599 -17.55 -24.25 3.15
C LEU A 599 -16.08 -24.53 2.82
N GLY A 600 -15.20 -24.62 3.82
CA GLY A 600 -13.76 -24.84 3.62
C GLY A 600 -13.31 -26.20 4.12
N ALA A 601 -12.41 -26.88 3.39
CA ALA A 601 -11.66 -28.05 3.87
C ALA A 601 -12.50 -29.14 4.59
N LEU A 602 -13.69 -29.45 4.08
CA LEU A 602 -14.57 -30.45 4.72
C LEU A 602 -13.96 -31.86 4.65
N GLN A 603 -14.24 -32.67 5.67
CA GLN A 603 -13.75 -34.04 5.78
C GLN A 603 -14.84 -35.06 5.42
N THR A 604 -14.44 -36.17 4.80
CA THR A 604 -15.28 -37.37 4.64
C THR A 604 -15.15 -38.25 5.87
N ALA A 605 -16.25 -38.83 6.34
CA ALA A 605 -16.20 -39.87 7.38
C ALA A 605 -15.37 -41.06 6.88
N ASP A 606 -14.35 -41.45 7.64
CA ASP A 606 -13.38 -42.46 7.24
C ASP A 606 -14.05 -43.77 6.76
N GLY A 607 -13.67 -44.21 5.56
CA GLY A 607 -13.86 -45.59 5.10
C GLY A 607 -15.22 -45.96 4.49
N GLN A 608 -16.21 -45.06 4.43
CA GLN A 608 -17.42 -45.31 3.65
C GLN A 608 -17.46 -44.40 2.43
N GLN A 609 -17.28 -45.00 1.24
CA GLN A 609 -17.77 -44.40 0.00
C GLN A 609 -19.28 -44.21 0.17
N GLN A 610 -19.68 -43.03 0.68
CA GLN A 610 -21.08 -42.66 0.81
C GLN A 610 -21.69 -42.67 -0.59
N GLN A 611 -22.37 -43.77 -0.93
CA GLN A 611 -23.46 -43.72 -1.89
C GLN A 611 -24.35 -42.56 -1.45
N GLN A 612 -24.54 -41.60 -2.36
CA GLN A 612 -25.29 -40.36 -2.17
C GLN A 612 -26.58 -40.62 -1.39
N GLN A 613 -26.53 -40.48 -0.07
CA GLN A 613 -27.76 -40.52 0.71
C GLN A 613 -28.53 -39.25 0.35
N PRO A 614 -29.84 -39.34 0.06
CA PRO A 614 -30.64 -38.17 -0.24
C PRO A 614 -30.52 -37.20 0.93
N LEU A 615 -30.07 -35.97 0.66
CA LEU A 615 -29.90 -34.98 1.71
C LEU A 615 -31.22 -34.83 2.47
N PRO A 616 -31.19 -34.74 3.81
CA PRO A 616 -32.35 -34.35 4.57
C PRO A 616 -32.87 -33.03 3.99
N VAL A 617 -34.15 -32.98 3.64
CA VAL A 617 -34.77 -31.82 3.01
C VAL A 617 -34.59 -30.61 3.92
N LEU A 618 -33.62 -29.73 3.59
CA LEU A 618 -33.39 -28.45 4.27
C LEU A 618 -34.51 -27.47 3.86
N LYS A 619 -35.75 -27.81 4.24
CA LYS A 619 -37.06 -27.23 3.87
C LYS A 619 -37.01 -25.73 3.54
N ARG A 620 -36.57 -25.37 2.33
CA ARG A 620 -36.48 -23.98 1.86
C ARG A 620 -35.64 -23.04 2.76
N ARG A 621 -34.74 -23.59 3.58
CA ARG A 621 -34.01 -22.78 4.57
C ARG A 621 -32.89 -21.94 3.94
N LEU A 622 -32.32 -22.36 2.82
CA LEU A 622 -31.20 -21.65 2.19
C LEU A 622 -31.65 -20.71 1.05
N GLN A 623 -32.93 -20.34 1.01
CA GLN A 623 -33.48 -19.48 -0.05
C GLN A 623 -32.93 -18.06 -0.07
N LYS A 624 -32.33 -17.59 1.03
CA LYS A 624 -31.74 -16.26 1.15
C LYS A 624 -30.22 -16.23 0.90
N VAL A 625 -29.59 -17.38 0.69
CA VAL A 625 -28.15 -17.44 0.40
C VAL A 625 -27.94 -16.86 -1.01
N GLU A 626 -27.28 -15.72 -1.07
CA GLU A 626 -26.95 -15.00 -2.31
C GLU A 626 -25.54 -15.33 -2.78
N ALA A 627 -24.65 -15.75 -1.86
CA ALA A 627 -23.30 -16.18 -2.18
C ALA A 627 -22.92 -17.50 -1.51
N LEU A 628 -22.25 -18.36 -2.27
CA LEU A 628 -21.69 -19.63 -1.78
C LEU A 628 -20.22 -19.70 -2.17
N THR A 629 -19.35 -19.93 -1.19
CA THR A 629 -17.94 -20.27 -1.39
C THR A 629 -17.71 -21.70 -0.96
N ALA A 630 -17.09 -22.53 -1.79
CA ALA A 630 -16.76 -23.91 -1.45
C ALA A 630 -15.31 -24.24 -1.84
N SER A 631 -14.53 -24.77 -0.89
CA SER A 631 -13.13 -25.11 -1.08
C SER A 631 -12.84 -26.57 -0.74
N GLY A 632 -12.22 -27.27 -1.69
CA GLY A 632 -11.88 -28.68 -1.61
C GLY A 632 -13.01 -29.60 -2.12
N ASP A 633 -12.63 -30.80 -2.55
CA ASP A 633 -13.52 -31.72 -3.27
C ASP A 633 -14.73 -32.18 -2.45
N VAL A 634 -14.59 -32.29 -1.12
CA VAL A 634 -15.71 -32.67 -0.24
C VAL A 634 -16.70 -31.53 -0.10
N ALA A 635 -16.20 -30.30 0.10
CA ALA A 635 -17.02 -29.10 0.20
C ALA A 635 -17.78 -28.84 -1.10
N MET A 636 -17.13 -29.04 -2.26
CA MET A 636 -17.78 -28.92 -3.56
C MET A 636 -18.89 -29.97 -3.77
N ARG A 637 -18.68 -31.24 -3.39
CA ARG A 637 -19.76 -32.25 -3.45
C ARG A 637 -20.97 -31.89 -2.59
N LEU A 638 -20.73 -31.35 -1.40
CA LEU A 638 -21.79 -30.83 -0.54
C LEU A 638 -22.46 -29.59 -1.18
N ALA A 639 -21.68 -28.64 -1.68
CA ALA A 639 -22.16 -27.45 -2.38
C ALA A 639 -23.08 -27.82 -3.55
N ALA A 640 -22.68 -28.79 -4.38
CA ALA A 640 -23.48 -29.30 -5.51
C ALA A 640 -24.88 -29.78 -5.08
N SER A 641 -25.00 -30.26 -3.84
CA SER A 641 -26.26 -30.72 -3.26
C SER A 641 -27.06 -29.59 -2.62
N LEU A 642 -26.38 -28.66 -1.93
CA LEU A 642 -27.01 -27.52 -1.25
C LEU A 642 -27.55 -26.48 -2.23
N THR A 643 -26.90 -26.29 -3.37
CA THR A 643 -27.27 -25.28 -4.36
C THR A 643 -28.66 -25.48 -4.97
N GLN A 644 -29.16 -26.72 -5.02
CA GLN A 644 -30.56 -27.01 -5.40
C GLN A 644 -31.58 -26.35 -4.46
N GLN A 645 -31.16 -25.95 -3.26
CA GLN A 645 -31.99 -25.27 -2.26
C GLN A 645 -31.75 -23.75 -2.19
N MET A 646 -30.92 -23.19 -3.08
CA MET A 646 -30.49 -21.78 -3.09
C MET A 646 -30.92 -21.05 -4.39
N PRO A 647 -32.22 -20.84 -4.64
CA PRO A 647 -32.69 -20.17 -5.86
C PRO A 647 -32.22 -18.72 -6.03
N SER A 648 -31.79 -18.06 -4.94
CA SER A 648 -31.32 -16.67 -4.94
C SER A 648 -29.80 -16.54 -5.12
N LEU A 649 -29.09 -17.65 -5.38
CA LEU A 649 -27.64 -17.65 -5.51
C LEU A 649 -27.21 -16.81 -6.72
N GLN A 650 -26.49 -15.72 -6.46
CA GLN A 650 -25.93 -14.82 -7.48
C GLN A 650 -24.42 -14.97 -7.62
N VAL A 651 -23.73 -15.29 -6.52
CA VAL A 651 -22.27 -15.41 -6.48
C VAL A 651 -21.88 -16.83 -6.08
N LEU A 652 -21.10 -17.50 -6.90
CA LEU A 652 -20.55 -18.83 -6.61
C LEU A 652 -19.03 -18.77 -6.69
N ARG A 653 -18.34 -19.12 -5.62
CA ARG A 653 -16.88 -19.25 -5.58
C ARG A 653 -16.52 -20.70 -5.29
N ILE A 654 -15.67 -21.32 -6.10
CA ILE A 654 -15.32 -22.73 -5.97
C ILE A 654 -13.82 -22.91 -6.18
N ALA A 655 -13.14 -23.63 -5.29
CA ALA A 655 -11.73 -23.96 -5.41
C ALA A 655 -11.50 -25.46 -5.16
N GLY A 656 -10.54 -26.06 -5.88
CA GLY A 656 -10.27 -27.50 -5.91
C GLY A 656 -10.26 -28.05 -7.34
N SER A 657 -10.65 -29.32 -7.53
CA SER A 657 -10.61 -29.94 -8.87
C SER A 657 -11.71 -29.43 -9.82
N GLU A 658 -11.36 -29.28 -11.11
CA GLU A 658 -12.30 -28.92 -12.17
C GLU A 658 -13.49 -29.89 -12.24
N THR A 659 -13.26 -31.18 -11.99
CA THR A 659 -14.31 -32.21 -12.03
C THR A 659 -15.42 -31.91 -11.03
N GLU A 660 -15.06 -31.55 -9.80
CA GLU A 660 -16.03 -31.25 -8.76
C GLU A 660 -16.66 -29.87 -8.96
N ALA A 661 -15.89 -28.86 -9.39
CA ALA A 661 -16.42 -27.56 -9.80
C ALA A 661 -17.50 -27.70 -10.89
N ARG A 662 -17.25 -28.56 -11.88
CA ARG A 662 -18.21 -28.93 -12.91
C ARG A 662 -19.42 -29.66 -12.34
N GLN A 663 -19.26 -30.60 -11.39
CA GLN A 663 -20.42 -31.24 -10.75
C GLN A 663 -21.30 -30.25 -9.99
N VAL A 664 -20.71 -29.27 -9.31
CA VAL A 664 -21.45 -28.17 -8.66
C VAL A 664 -22.34 -27.45 -9.66
N LEU A 665 -21.75 -27.03 -10.78
CA LEU A 665 -22.44 -26.26 -11.83
C LEU A 665 -23.51 -27.09 -12.57
N LEU A 666 -23.27 -28.38 -12.82
CA LEU A 666 -24.21 -29.25 -13.53
C LEU A 666 -25.39 -29.72 -12.68
N ARG A 667 -25.21 -29.84 -11.35
CA ARG A 667 -26.24 -30.39 -10.45
C ARG A 667 -27.04 -29.35 -9.70
N GLY A 668 -26.51 -28.15 -9.49
CA GLY A 668 -27.32 -27.10 -8.91
C GLY A 668 -28.38 -26.69 -9.91
N GLY A 669 -29.65 -26.80 -9.52
CA GLY A 669 -30.78 -26.31 -10.33
C GLY A 669 -30.82 -24.79 -10.32
N PHE A 670 -29.73 -24.14 -10.72
CA PHE A 670 -29.55 -22.70 -10.58
C PHE A 670 -30.42 -21.93 -11.56
N GLY A 671 -30.78 -20.70 -11.16
CA GLY A 671 -31.07 -19.63 -12.10
C GLY A 671 -29.78 -19.10 -12.74
N ALA A 672 -29.84 -17.89 -13.30
CA ALA A 672 -28.65 -17.20 -13.76
C ALA A 672 -27.71 -16.88 -12.58
N ILE A 673 -26.45 -17.28 -12.68
CA ILE A 673 -25.38 -16.91 -11.76
C ILE A 673 -24.77 -15.60 -12.27
N LYS A 674 -24.77 -14.56 -11.44
CA LYS A 674 -24.21 -13.27 -11.83
C LYS A 674 -22.68 -13.30 -11.86
N ARG A 675 -22.06 -13.98 -10.89
CA ARG A 675 -20.60 -14.08 -10.80
C ARG A 675 -20.16 -15.48 -10.37
N LEU A 676 -19.29 -16.08 -11.17
CA LEU A 676 -18.60 -17.34 -10.85
C LEU A 676 -17.11 -17.05 -10.64
N SER A 677 -16.56 -17.47 -9.51
CA SER A 677 -15.11 -17.49 -9.25
C SER A 677 -14.62 -18.93 -9.25
N LEU A 678 -13.69 -19.25 -10.15
CA LEU A 678 -12.96 -20.52 -10.22
C LEU A 678 -11.60 -20.30 -9.55
N GLY A 679 -11.47 -20.75 -8.31
CA GLY A 679 -10.43 -20.32 -7.37
C GLY A 679 -10.70 -18.91 -6.81
N PHE A 680 -9.99 -18.54 -5.75
CA PHE A 680 -10.08 -17.25 -5.07
C PHE A 680 -8.94 -17.05 -4.06
N MET A 681 -8.71 -15.81 -3.63
CA MET A 681 -7.79 -15.51 -2.52
C MET A 681 -8.47 -15.75 -1.17
N SER A 682 -7.90 -16.65 -0.37
CA SER A 682 -8.30 -16.88 1.02
C SER A 682 -7.32 -16.20 1.99
N GLY A 683 -7.67 -16.12 3.28
CA GLY A 683 -6.72 -15.69 4.31
C GLY A 683 -5.50 -16.60 4.46
N HIS A 684 -5.55 -17.82 3.92
CA HIS A 684 -4.48 -18.80 3.95
C HIS A 684 -3.64 -18.84 2.65
N GLY A 685 -3.94 -17.96 1.69
CA GLY A 685 -3.27 -17.91 0.38
C GLY A 685 -4.24 -18.14 -0.79
N PRO A 686 -3.73 -18.16 -2.03
CA PRO A 686 -4.52 -18.44 -3.22
C PRO A 686 -5.06 -19.87 -3.17
N GLU A 687 -6.37 -20.01 -3.27
CA GLU A 687 -7.00 -21.29 -3.52
C GLU A 687 -7.30 -21.39 -5.01
N LEU A 688 -6.55 -22.25 -5.70
CA LEU A 688 -6.56 -22.34 -7.15
C LEU A 688 -7.55 -23.41 -7.64
N ILE A 689 -7.99 -23.28 -8.90
CA ILE A 689 -8.70 -24.36 -9.59
C ILE A 689 -7.68 -25.26 -10.28
N GLU A 690 -7.70 -26.55 -9.97
CA GLU A 690 -6.85 -27.57 -10.60
C GLU A 690 -7.56 -28.12 -11.84
N ALA A 691 -6.88 -28.09 -13.00
CA ALA A 691 -7.40 -28.70 -14.21
C ALA A 691 -7.53 -30.23 -14.07
N GLU A 692 -8.58 -30.81 -14.69
CA GLU A 692 -8.76 -32.28 -14.68
C GLU A 692 -7.58 -33.02 -15.33
N ASP A 693 -6.92 -32.36 -16.28
CA ASP A 693 -5.74 -32.84 -16.97
C ASP A 693 -4.73 -31.70 -17.04
N GLN A 694 -3.65 -31.75 -16.24
CA GLN A 694 -2.64 -30.68 -16.21
C GLN A 694 -1.97 -30.40 -17.56
N ARG A 695 -2.15 -31.27 -18.57
CA ARG A 695 -1.64 -31.03 -19.92
C ARG A 695 -2.56 -30.16 -20.77
N GLU A 696 -3.78 -29.95 -20.32
CA GLU A 696 -4.82 -29.20 -21.02
C GLU A 696 -5.43 -28.15 -20.08
N GLY A 697 -5.73 -26.96 -20.61
CA GLY A 697 -6.40 -25.94 -19.80
C GLY A 697 -7.76 -26.40 -19.29
N ILE A 698 -8.34 -25.60 -18.38
CA ILE A 698 -9.65 -25.84 -17.76
C ILE A 698 -10.72 -26.14 -18.83
N ARG A 699 -11.39 -27.29 -18.77
CA ARG A 699 -12.33 -27.78 -19.80
C ARG A 699 -13.82 -27.54 -19.50
N LEU A 700 -14.14 -26.56 -18.64
CA LEU A 700 -15.53 -26.25 -18.26
C LEU A 700 -16.46 -25.94 -19.44
N GLY A 701 -15.99 -25.25 -20.47
CA GLY A 701 -16.82 -24.87 -21.63
C GLY A 701 -17.21 -26.01 -22.58
N ASP A 702 -16.57 -27.18 -22.46
CA ASP A 702 -17.03 -28.39 -23.14
C ASP A 702 -18.47 -28.75 -22.73
N HIS A 703 -18.89 -28.33 -21.52
CA HIS A 703 -20.19 -28.62 -20.93
C HIS A 703 -21.18 -27.47 -21.01
N ARG A 704 -20.89 -26.41 -21.79
CA ARG A 704 -21.68 -25.16 -21.86
C ARG A 704 -23.20 -25.36 -21.95
N ASP A 705 -23.67 -26.38 -22.67
CA ASP A 705 -25.10 -26.61 -22.94
C ASP A 705 -25.85 -27.09 -21.69
N ARG A 706 -25.10 -27.45 -20.64
CA ARG A 706 -25.61 -27.90 -19.34
C ARG A 706 -25.21 -26.97 -18.20
N LEU A 707 -24.39 -25.95 -18.47
CA LEU A 707 -23.99 -24.96 -17.47
C LEU A 707 -25.10 -23.91 -17.32
N PRO A 708 -25.28 -23.33 -16.13
CA PRO A 708 -26.20 -22.22 -15.95
C PRO A 708 -25.72 -20.98 -16.71
N HIS A 709 -26.62 -20.03 -16.92
CA HIS A 709 -26.24 -18.72 -17.45
C HIS A 709 -25.33 -18.03 -16.45
N ILE A 710 -24.11 -17.67 -16.88
CA ILE A 710 -23.08 -17.04 -16.05
C ILE A 710 -22.63 -15.73 -16.72
N ASP A 711 -22.83 -14.62 -16.02
CA ASP A 711 -22.56 -13.27 -16.55
C ASP A 711 -21.08 -12.87 -16.43
N THR A 712 -20.48 -12.99 -15.23
CA THR A 712 -19.06 -12.71 -14.99
C THR A 712 -18.32 -13.97 -14.50
N ILE A 713 -17.13 -14.22 -15.04
CA ILE A 713 -16.22 -15.28 -14.57
C ILE A 713 -14.91 -14.67 -14.11
N GLU A 714 -14.46 -15.05 -12.93
CA GLU A 714 -13.12 -14.81 -12.40
C GLU A 714 -12.40 -16.14 -12.24
N MET A 715 -11.17 -16.27 -12.72
CA MET A 715 -10.46 -17.54 -12.77
C MET A 715 -9.03 -17.39 -12.24
N HIS A 716 -8.77 -18.00 -11.08
CA HIS A 716 -7.48 -18.17 -10.43
C HIS A 716 -6.92 -19.55 -10.80
N VAL A 717 -6.09 -19.58 -11.83
CA VAL A 717 -5.64 -20.83 -12.47
C VAL A 717 -4.42 -21.39 -11.75
N ASP A 718 -4.45 -22.68 -11.40
CA ASP A 718 -3.23 -23.41 -11.06
C ASP A 718 -2.48 -23.74 -12.35
N VAL A 719 -1.38 -23.02 -12.60
CA VAL A 719 -0.59 -23.15 -13.82
C VAL A 719 0.47 -24.23 -13.58
N PRO A 720 0.41 -25.38 -14.26
CA PRO A 720 1.37 -26.44 -14.05
C PRO A 720 2.78 -26.01 -14.47
N SER A 721 3.79 -26.66 -13.89
CA SER A 721 5.19 -26.48 -14.29
C SER A 721 5.39 -26.62 -15.81
N GLU A 722 6.32 -25.82 -16.36
CA GLU A 722 6.76 -25.87 -17.76
C GLU A 722 7.17 -27.28 -18.23
N ASP A 723 7.59 -28.15 -17.30
CA ASP A 723 7.94 -29.55 -17.60
C ASP A 723 6.73 -30.38 -18.06
N ILE A 724 5.51 -29.98 -17.66
CA ILE A 724 4.26 -30.66 -17.96
C ILE A 724 3.62 -30.06 -19.22
N VAL A 725 3.47 -28.73 -19.25
CA VAL A 725 2.81 -27.99 -20.32
C VAL A 725 3.39 -26.58 -20.40
N GLU A 726 3.41 -25.99 -21.60
CA GLU A 726 3.77 -24.59 -21.78
C GLU A 726 2.74 -23.68 -21.07
N PRO A 727 3.12 -22.88 -20.05
CA PRO A 727 2.20 -22.11 -19.19
C PRO A 727 1.23 -21.23 -19.97
N GLY A 728 1.76 -20.42 -20.90
CA GLY A 728 0.93 -19.54 -21.74
C GLY A 728 -0.07 -20.29 -22.60
N ALA A 729 0.29 -21.49 -23.04
CA ALA A 729 -0.56 -22.34 -23.86
C ALA A 729 -1.67 -22.99 -23.01
N PHE A 730 -1.35 -23.42 -21.80
CA PHE A 730 -2.31 -23.90 -20.82
C PHE A 730 -3.33 -22.81 -20.45
N ILE A 731 -2.87 -21.62 -20.08
CA ILE A 731 -3.73 -20.47 -19.72
C ILE A 731 -4.63 -20.09 -20.90
N LEU A 732 -4.08 -19.99 -22.11
CA LEU A 732 -4.85 -19.66 -23.31
C LEU A 732 -5.91 -20.75 -23.62
N SER A 733 -5.59 -22.02 -23.38
CA SER A 733 -6.55 -23.12 -23.51
C SER A 733 -7.69 -23.00 -22.50
N SER A 734 -7.39 -22.63 -21.26
CA SER A 734 -8.40 -22.38 -20.22
C SER A 734 -9.34 -21.24 -20.61
N ILE A 735 -8.79 -20.12 -21.10
CA ILE A 735 -9.57 -18.99 -21.61
C ILE A 735 -10.50 -19.45 -22.73
N TRP A 736 -9.97 -20.16 -23.74
CA TRP A 736 -10.74 -20.61 -24.89
C TRP A 736 -11.91 -21.52 -24.52
N SER A 737 -11.65 -22.45 -23.62
CA SER A 737 -12.69 -23.32 -23.09
C SER A 737 -13.77 -22.49 -22.39
N ILE A 738 -13.42 -21.66 -21.41
CA ILE A 738 -14.40 -20.86 -20.65
C ILE A 738 -15.26 -19.99 -21.57
N LEU A 739 -14.64 -19.36 -22.56
CA LEU A 739 -15.34 -18.50 -23.48
C LEU A 739 -16.42 -19.25 -24.31
N GLU A 740 -16.39 -20.60 -24.42
CA GLU A 740 -17.48 -21.42 -24.99
C GLU A 740 -18.84 -21.26 -24.32
N MET A 741 -18.89 -20.62 -23.16
CA MET A 741 -20.13 -20.29 -22.48
C MET A 741 -20.71 -18.99 -23.07
N GLN A 742 -21.91 -19.08 -23.65
CA GLN A 742 -22.53 -17.99 -24.41
C GLN A 742 -22.97 -16.78 -23.58
N SER A 743 -22.93 -16.88 -22.25
CA SER A 743 -23.49 -15.90 -21.32
C SER A 743 -22.48 -14.91 -20.76
N ILE A 744 -21.18 -15.12 -21.02
CA ILE A 744 -20.12 -14.35 -20.36
C ILE A 744 -20.01 -12.96 -20.99
N SER A 745 -20.25 -11.93 -20.17
CA SER A 745 -20.02 -10.53 -20.50
C SER A 745 -18.65 -10.02 -20.03
N GLN A 746 -18.08 -10.67 -19.00
CA GLN A 746 -16.76 -10.34 -18.46
C GLN A 746 -16.01 -11.61 -17.99
N LEU A 747 -14.75 -11.72 -18.40
CA LEU A 747 -13.80 -12.74 -17.94
C LEU A 747 -12.57 -12.07 -17.33
N THR A 748 -12.28 -12.39 -16.07
CA THR A 748 -11.05 -11.99 -15.37
C THR A 748 -10.19 -13.23 -15.15
N VAL A 749 -8.93 -13.20 -15.60
CA VAL A 749 -7.94 -14.26 -15.35
C VAL A 749 -6.89 -13.70 -14.40
N VAL A 750 -6.70 -14.38 -13.26
CA VAL A 750 -5.71 -14.02 -12.25
C VAL A 750 -4.52 -14.95 -12.41
N LEU A 751 -3.34 -14.37 -12.65
CA LEU A 751 -2.10 -15.10 -12.82
C LEU A 751 -1.26 -15.00 -11.55
N PRO A 752 -0.72 -16.13 -11.04
CA PRO A 752 0.04 -16.13 -9.79
C PRO A 752 1.43 -15.50 -9.93
N GLU A 753 1.99 -15.44 -11.14
CA GLU A 753 3.36 -14.99 -11.40
C GLU A 753 3.46 -14.14 -12.66
N GLN A 754 4.43 -13.21 -12.70
CA GLN A 754 4.64 -12.29 -13.83
C GLN A 754 5.05 -13.00 -15.12
N HIS A 755 5.89 -14.03 -15.03
CA HIS A 755 6.39 -14.74 -16.22
C HIS A 755 5.24 -15.46 -16.97
N HIS A 756 4.17 -15.87 -16.28
CA HIS A 756 2.97 -16.42 -16.91
C HIS A 756 2.27 -15.43 -17.86
N LEU A 757 2.35 -14.13 -17.59
CA LEU A 757 1.82 -13.10 -18.49
C LEU A 757 2.64 -13.02 -19.78
N ASP A 758 3.96 -13.12 -19.67
CA ASP A 758 4.87 -13.11 -20.83
C ASP A 758 4.66 -14.36 -21.69
N ASP A 759 4.52 -15.53 -21.06
CA ASP A 759 4.21 -16.78 -21.76
C ASP A 759 2.84 -16.74 -22.44
N LEU A 760 1.83 -16.19 -21.75
CA LEU A 760 0.50 -16.00 -22.34
C LEU A 760 0.59 -15.06 -23.54
N ASN A 761 1.27 -13.92 -23.41
CA ASN A 761 1.47 -12.98 -24.52
C ASN A 761 2.19 -13.67 -25.70
N ALA A 762 3.21 -14.49 -25.43
CA ALA A 762 3.89 -15.26 -26.46
C ALA A 762 2.97 -16.29 -27.15
N ALA A 763 2.13 -17.00 -26.38
CA ALA A 763 1.15 -17.95 -26.90
C ALA A 763 0.06 -17.25 -27.75
N VAL A 764 -0.35 -16.06 -27.35
CA VAL A 764 -1.33 -15.23 -28.06
C VAL A 764 -0.72 -14.67 -29.34
N GLN A 765 0.49 -14.12 -29.28
CA GLN A 765 1.16 -13.56 -30.44
C GLN A 765 1.39 -14.61 -31.53
N ARG A 766 1.80 -15.83 -31.15
CA ARG A 766 1.94 -16.96 -32.09
C ARG A 766 0.65 -17.37 -32.79
N ARG A 767 -0.51 -16.94 -32.29
CA ARG A 767 -1.82 -17.44 -32.74
C ARG A 767 -2.77 -16.42 -33.29
N LEU A 768 -2.85 -15.28 -32.63
CA LEU A 768 -3.84 -14.23 -32.86
C LEU A 768 -3.20 -12.93 -33.34
N SER A 769 -1.85 -12.86 -33.36
CA SER A 769 -1.08 -11.69 -33.81
C SER A 769 -1.54 -10.37 -33.18
N GLY A 770 -1.71 -10.34 -31.86
CA GLY A 770 -2.10 -9.14 -31.12
C GLY A 770 -2.08 -9.33 -29.60
N ALA A 771 -2.32 -8.25 -28.84
CA ALA A 771 -2.42 -8.27 -27.38
C ALA A 771 -3.81 -8.74 -26.89
N ILE A 772 -3.87 -9.25 -25.64
CA ILE A 772 -5.11 -9.62 -24.93
C ILE A 772 -5.46 -8.58 -23.87
N GLY A 773 -6.70 -8.07 -23.94
CA GLY A 773 -7.39 -7.41 -22.82
C GLY A 773 -6.66 -6.22 -22.19
N GLN A 774 -7.16 -5.80 -21.03
CA GLN A 774 -6.48 -4.84 -20.16
C GLN A 774 -5.82 -5.60 -19.00
N VAL A 775 -4.54 -5.33 -18.77
CA VAL A 775 -3.78 -5.89 -17.65
C VAL A 775 -3.80 -4.88 -16.51
N HIS A 776 -4.25 -5.33 -15.33
CA HIS A 776 -4.28 -4.57 -14.09
C HIS A 776 -3.47 -5.31 -13.02
N ILE A 777 -2.72 -4.59 -12.21
CA ILE A 777 -2.04 -5.16 -11.02
C ILE A 777 -2.91 -4.81 -9.81
N VAL A 778 -3.40 -5.84 -9.11
CA VAL A 778 -4.24 -5.70 -7.91
C VAL A 778 -3.65 -6.58 -6.83
N GLU A 779 -3.28 -5.99 -5.69
CA GLU A 779 -2.75 -6.74 -4.52
C GLU A 779 -1.57 -7.69 -4.88
N ASP A 780 -0.62 -7.18 -5.66
CA ASP A 780 0.54 -7.93 -6.18
C ASP A 780 0.21 -9.12 -7.11
N GLN A 781 -1.06 -9.24 -7.54
CA GLN A 781 -1.50 -10.22 -8.52
C GLN A 781 -1.79 -9.55 -9.87
N LEU A 782 -1.60 -10.33 -10.95
CA LEU A 782 -1.87 -9.88 -12.31
C LEU A 782 -3.26 -10.29 -12.74
N HIS A 783 -4.11 -9.29 -12.94
CA HIS A 783 -5.48 -9.46 -13.42
C HIS A 783 -5.56 -9.09 -14.89
N ILE A 784 -5.91 -10.07 -15.72
CA ILE A 784 -6.25 -9.84 -17.12
C ILE A 784 -7.77 -9.76 -17.21
N VAL A 785 -8.28 -8.55 -17.45
CA VAL A 785 -9.72 -8.30 -17.55
C VAL A 785 -10.09 -8.21 -19.04
N MET A 786 -11.02 -9.07 -19.44
CA MET A 786 -11.61 -9.10 -20.79
C MET A 786 -13.10 -8.80 -20.69
N MET A 787 -13.52 -7.66 -21.25
CA MET A 787 -14.92 -7.30 -21.39
C MET A 787 -15.54 -7.96 -22.62
N ALA A 788 -16.85 -7.89 -22.79
CA ALA A 788 -17.56 -8.46 -23.94
C ALA A 788 -16.97 -8.03 -25.30
N THR A 789 -16.46 -6.79 -25.41
CA THR A 789 -15.78 -6.30 -26.62
C THR A 789 -14.43 -6.96 -26.85
N ASP A 790 -13.65 -7.20 -25.78
CA ASP A 790 -12.36 -7.87 -25.85
C ASP A 790 -12.54 -9.35 -26.18
N ILE A 791 -13.56 -9.98 -25.59
CA ILE A 791 -13.96 -11.35 -25.88
C ILE A 791 -14.33 -11.47 -27.36
N ALA A 792 -15.19 -10.58 -27.87
CA ALA A 792 -15.57 -10.57 -29.29
C ALA A 792 -14.36 -10.37 -30.21
N ALA A 793 -13.46 -9.44 -29.87
CA ALA A 793 -12.24 -9.19 -30.64
C ALA A 793 -11.27 -10.37 -30.60
N LEU A 794 -11.12 -11.05 -29.46
CA LEU A 794 -10.31 -12.26 -29.32
C LEU A 794 -10.86 -13.39 -30.21
N CYS A 795 -12.18 -13.51 -30.27
CA CYS A 795 -12.87 -14.47 -31.12
C CYS A 795 -12.71 -14.18 -32.60
N GLU A 796 -12.89 -12.92 -32.98
CA GLU A 796 -12.68 -12.48 -34.36
C GLU A 796 -11.25 -12.76 -34.81
N LYS A 797 -10.25 -12.48 -33.97
CA LYS A 797 -8.84 -12.75 -34.26
C LYS A 797 -8.52 -14.24 -34.42
N ALA A 798 -9.24 -15.12 -33.71
CA ALA A 798 -9.04 -16.57 -33.84
C ALA A 798 -9.41 -17.12 -35.23
N PHE A 799 -10.19 -16.35 -36.00
CA PHE A 799 -10.58 -16.64 -37.37
C PHE A 799 -10.03 -15.62 -38.36
N ALA A 800 -9.02 -14.82 -37.98
CA ALA A 800 -8.52 -13.74 -38.83
C ALA A 800 -8.06 -14.23 -40.22
N HIS A 801 -7.68 -15.51 -40.37
CA HIS A 801 -7.27 -16.09 -41.64
C HIS A 801 -8.30 -17.04 -42.26
N SER A 802 -9.47 -17.20 -41.64
CA SER A 802 -10.63 -17.90 -42.21
C SER A 802 -11.59 -16.86 -42.79
N SER A 803 -11.72 -16.82 -44.12
CA SER A 803 -12.70 -15.91 -44.72
C SER A 803 -14.12 -16.41 -44.45
N ALA A 804 -15.11 -15.52 -44.45
CA ALA A 804 -16.52 -15.94 -44.39
C ALA A 804 -16.89 -16.92 -45.52
N ALA A 805 -16.17 -16.87 -46.65
CA ALA A 805 -16.31 -17.81 -47.76
C ALA A 805 -15.78 -19.21 -47.40
N ASP A 806 -14.66 -19.31 -46.69
CA ASP A 806 -14.10 -20.58 -46.23
C ASP A 806 -15.03 -21.29 -45.23
N VAL A 807 -15.61 -20.53 -44.29
CA VAL A 807 -16.59 -21.05 -43.33
C VAL A 807 -17.88 -21.46 -44.04
N LEU A 808 -18.31 -20.69 -45.04
CA LEU A 808 -19.47 -21.03 -45.87
C LEU A 808 -19.22 -22.31 -46.69
N GLU A 809 -18.03 -22.48 -47.26
CA GLU A 809 -17.66 -23.70 -48.00
C GLU A 809 -17.70 -24.93 -47.08
N ALA A 810 -17.15 -24.81 -45.86
CA ALA A 810 -17.23 -25.86 -44.85
C ALA A 810 -18.68 -26.20 -44.47
N LEU A 811 -19.54 -25.19 -44.29
CA LEU A 811 -20.97 -25.37 -44.01
C LEU A 811 -21.72 -26.05 -45.14
N VAL A 812 -21.51 -25.58 -46.37
CA VAL A 812 -22.10 -26.15 -47.58
C VAL A 812 -21.64 -27.60 -47.73
N GLY A 813 -20.37 -27.90 -47.47
CA GLY A 813 -19.80 -29.25 -47.48
C GLY A 813 -20.45 -30.18 -46.47
N ALA A 814 -20.70 -29.71 -45.25
CA ALA A 814 -21.28 -30.50 -44.15
C ALA A 814 -22.82 -30.59 -44.17
N ALA A 815 -23.52 -29.68 -44.87
CA ALA A 815 -24.98 -29.63 -44.88
C ALA A 815 -25.62 -30.74 -45.74
N ALA A 816 -26.74 -31.29 -45.26
CA ALA A 816 -27.58 -32.18 -46.04
C ALA A 816 -28.08 -31.49 -47.33
N PRO A 817 -28.33 -32.22 -48.44
CA PRO A 817 -28.63 -31.63 -49.75
C PRO A 817 -29.76 -30.60 -49.75
N GLN A 818 -30.80 -30.81 -48.94
CA GLN A 818 -31.94 -29.90 -48.82
C GLN A 818 -31.57 -28.59 -48.09
N ARG A 819 -30.76 -28.67 -47.02
CA ARG A 819 -30.26 -27.50 -46.28
C ARG A 819 -29.25 -26.71 -47.10
N ARG A 820 -28.45 -27.41 -47.92
CA ARG A 820 -27.54 -26.80 -48.90
C ARG A 820 -28.30 -25.95 -49.92
N LEU A 821 -29.39 -26.48 -50.48
CA LEU A 821 -30.23 -25.73 -51.43
C LEU A 821 -30.85 -24.48 -50.78
N ALA A 822 -31.36 -24.61 -49.54
CA ALA A 822 -31.93 -23.50 -48.79
C ALA A 822 -30.90 -22.38 -48.51
N MET A 823 -29.68 -22.74 -48.11
CA MET A 823 -28.57 -21.79 -47.90
C MET A 823 -28.17 -21.07 -49.20
N LEU A 824 -28.14 -21.78 -50.33
CA LEU A 824 -27.83 -21.19 -51.64
C LEU A 824 -28.94 -20.24 -52.12
N THR A 825 -30.21 -20.57 -51.86
CA THR A 825 -31.34 -19.72 -52.26
C THR A 825 -31.45 -18.44 -51.44
N ASN A 826 -30.82 -18.35 -50.26
CA ASN A 826 -30.80 -17.15 -49.42
C ASN A 826 -29.39 -16.77 -48.98
N LEU A 827 -28.46 -16.75 -49.94
CA LEU A 827 -27.03 -16.54 -49.70
C LEU A 827 -26.73 -15.27 -48.89
N ALA A 828 -27.43 -14.16 -49.15
CA ALA A 828 -27.21 -12.90 -48.42
C ALA A 828 -27.59 -13.00 -46.93
N ALA A 829 -28.73 -13.63 -46.60
CA ALA A 829 -29.10 -13.86 -45.21
C ALA A 829 -28.16 -14.87 -44.55
N THR A 830 -27.77 -15.94 -45.25
CA THR A 830 -26.82 -16.93 -44.74
C THR A 830 -25.43 -16.33 -44.51
N VAL A 831 -24.94 -15.43 -45.37
CA VAL A 831 -23.67 -14.71 -45.17
C VAL A 831 -23.77 -13.72 -44.01
N ASN A 832 -24.89 -13.01 -43.84
CA ASN A 832 -25.09 -12.12 -42.70
C ASN A 832 -25.22 -12.90 -41.39
N GLU A 833 -25.91 -14.04 -41.39
CA GLU A 833 -26.01 -14.97 -40.26
C GLU A 833 -24.63 -15.55 -39.94
N LEU A 834 -23.86 -15.96 -40.94
CA LEU A 834 -22.49 -16.45 -40.80
C LEU A 834 -21.53 -15.39 -40.27
N SER A 835 -21.58 -14.19 -40.81
CA SER A 835 -20.77 -13.07 -40.34
C SER A 835 -21.14 -12.71 -38.91
N SER A 836 -22.44 -12.77 -38.57
CA SER A 836 -22.91 -12.64 -37.19
C SER A 836 -22.47 -13.83 -36.33
N MET A 837 -22.41 -15.06 -36.83
CA MET A 837 -22.00 -16.25 -36.08
C MET A 837 -20.49 -16.28 -35.83
N VAL A 838 -19.68 -15.94 -36.83
CA VAL A 838 -18.22 -15.76 -36.70
C VAL A 838 -17.92 -14.65 -35.70
N ARG A 839 -18.72 -13.57 -35.67
CA ARG A 839 -18.63 -12.51 -34.64
C ARG A 839 -19.22 -12.89 -33.28
N ARG A 840 -20.19 -13.82 -33.23
CA ARG A 840 -20.91 -14.24 -32.00
C ARG A 840 -20.50 -15.62 -31.51
N TYR A 841 -19.20 -15.91 -31.58
CA TYR A 841 -18.61 -16.99 -30.82
C TYR A 841 -18.87 -18.40 -31.44
N LEU A 842 -17.82 -19.26 -31.45
CA LEU A 842 -17.79 -20.63 -32.01
C LEU A 842 -18.93 -21.61 -31.62
N PRO A 843 -19.59 -21.50 -30.45
CA PRO A 843 -20.57 -22.44 -29.99
C PRO A 843 -21.80 -22.67 -30.82
N SER A 844 -22.22 -21.62 -31.50
CA SER A 844 -23.45 -21.65 -32.28
C SER A 844 -23.31 -22.50 -33.54
N VAL A 845 -22.07 -22.85 -33.92
CA VAL A 845 -21.72 -23.56 -35.14
C VAL A 845 -21.59 -25.08 -34.86
N PRO A 846 -22.07 -25.97 -35.75
CA PRO A 846 -21.87 -27.40 -35.61
C PRO A 846 -20.37 -27.77 -35.49
N PRO A 847 -19.98 -28.71 -34.59
CA PRO A 847 -18.58 -29.06 -34.33
C PRO A 847 -17.72 -29.32 -35.57
N GLY A 848 -18.26 -30.03 -36.56
CA GLY A 848 -17.55 -30.34 -37.80
C GLY A 848 -17.21 -29.12 -38.64
N VAL A 849 -18.05 -28.08 -38.61
CA VAL A 849 -17.83 -26.83 -39.33
C VAL A 849 -16.79 -25.98 -38.60
N SER A 850 -16.91 -25.84 -37.28
CA SER A 850 -15.91 -25.12 -36.46
C SER A 850 -14.53 -25.75 -36.61
N ALA A 851 -14.46 -27.08 -36.59
CA ALA A 851 -13.23 -27.84 -36.82
C ALA A 851 -12.63 -27.58 -38.21
N GLU A 852 -13.44 -27.55 -39.26
CA GLU A 852 -12.97 -27.28 -40.62
C GLU A 852 -12.50 -25.83 -40.77
N ALA A 853 -13.23 -24.86 -40.20
CA ALA A 853 -12.84 -23.45 -40.19
C ALA A 853 -11.51 -23.22 -39.47
N LEU A 854 -11.31 -23.85 -38.30
CA LEU A 854 -10.04 -23.83 -37.56
C LEU A 854 -8.90 -24.49 -38.35
N ALA A 855 -9.17 -25.60 -39.04
CA ALA A 855 -8.18 -26.24 -39.90
C ALA A 855 -7.81 -25.37 -41.12
N ILE A 856 -8.77 -24.64 -41.70
CA ILE A 856 -8.51 -23.68 -42.79
C ILE A 856 -7.66 -22.51 -42.28
N ASP A 857 -8.04 -21.91 -41.15
CA ASP A 857 -7.28 -20.83 -40.52
C ASP A 857 -5.84 -21.27 -40.25
N PHE A 858 -5.65 -22.44 -39.66
CA PHE A 858 -4.32 -22.97 -39.39
C PHE A 858 -3.50 -23.20 -40.66
N ALA A 859 -4.10 -23.74 -41.72
CA ALA A 859 -3.44 -23.90 -43.01
C ALA A 859 -3.05 -22.54 -43.62
N ALA A 860 -3.88 -21.51 -43.44
CA ALA A 860 -3.58 -20.16 -43.88
C ALA A 860 -2.42 -19.55 -43.08
N ARG A 861 -2.42 -19.67 -41.73
CA ARG A 861 -1.30 -19.26 -40.87
C ARG A 861 0.01 -19.94 -41.25
N MET A 862 -0.01 -21.25 -41.54
CA MET A 862 1.17 -21.96 -42.04
C MET A 862 1.70 -21.34 -43.35
N ARG A 863 0.81 -20.95 -44.27
CA ARG A 863 1.19 -20.32 -45.56
C ARG A 863 1.73 -18.90 -45.40
N THR A 864 1.26 -18.13 -44.42
CA THR A 864 1.66 -16.73 -44.20
C THR A 864 2.77 -16.55 -43.16
N ALA A 865 3.09 -17.58 -42.39
CA ALA A 865 4.11 -17.53 -41.36
C ALA A 865 5.48 -17.05 -41.88
N SER A 866 6.17 -16.23 -41.10
CA SER A 866 7.52 -15.78 -41.41
C SER A 866 8.53 -16.93 -41.35
N PRO A 867 9.66 -16.86 -42.06
CA PRO A 867 10.79 -17.77 -41.83
C PRO A 867 11.21 -17.77 -40.36
N MET A 868 11.69 -18.92 -39.88
CA MET A 868 12.10 -19.16 -38.49
C MET A 868 10.99 -18.87 -37.47
N SER A 869 9.76 -19.28 -37.77
CA SER A 869 8.62 -19.16 -36.85
C SER A 869 7.96 -20.50 -36.54
N VAL A 870 7.26 -20.54 -35.40
CA VAL A 870 6.44 -21.66 -34.98
C VAL A 870 4.98 -21.26 -35.10
N ILE A 871 4.20 -22.09 -35.78
CA ILE A 871 2.75 -22.00 -35.83
C ILE A 871 2.18 -23.10 -34.95
N ASP A 872 1.52 -22.70 -33.87
CA ASP A 872 0.83 -23.66 -33.01
C ASP A 872 -0.49 -24.11 -33.65
N PRO A 873 -0.84 -25.42 -33.51
CA PRO A 873 -2.13 -25.92 -33.94
C PRO A 873 -3.25 -25.14 -33.22
N PRO A 874 -4.43 -25.04 -33.84
CA PRO A 874 -5.56 -24.40 -33.18
C PRO A 874 -5.88 -25.15 -31.89
N TYR A 875 -6.04 -24.43 -30.77
CA TYR A 875 -6.73 -25.03 -29.64
C TYR A 875 -8.20 -25.16 -29.99
N ALA A 876 -8.74 -26.32 -29.68
CA ALA A 876 -10.16 -26.55 -29.77
C ALA A 876 -10.59 -27.27 -28.50
N PRO A 877 -11.76 -26.94 -27.94
CA PRO A 877 -12.36 -27.70 -26.87
C PRO A 877 -12.41 -29.19 -27.22
N ARG A 878 -12.39 -30.08 -26.23
CA ARG A 878 -12.25 -31.53 -26.44
C ARG A 878 -13.32 -32.08 -27.38
N ARG A 879 -14.55 -31.54 -27.30
CA ARG A 879 -15.63 -31.95 -28.20
C ARG A 879 -15.38 -31.64 -29.68
N LEU A 880 -14.53 -30.66 -29.99
CA LEU A 880 -14.13 -30.32 -31.35
C LEU A 880 -12.88 -31.11 -31.77
N MET A 881 -12.10 -31.64 -30.83
CA MET A 881 -10.78 -32.21 -31.07
C MET A 881 -10.80 -33.34 -32.10
N GLU A 882 -11.73 -34.29 -32.01
CA GLU A 882 -11.84 -35.38 -32.98
C GLU A 882 -12.16 -34.87 -34.40
N SER A 883 -13.11 -33.95 -34.49
CA SER A 883 -13.52 -33.34 -35.77
C SER A 883 -12.38 -32.50 -36.35
N LEU A 884 -11.64 -31.77 -35.52
CA LEU A 884 -10.50 -30.94 -35.90
C LEU A 884 -9.34 -31.82 -36.37
N VAL A 885 -8.99 -32.87 -35.64
CA VAL A 885 -7.98 -33.84 -36.05
C VAL A 885 -8.34 -34.47 -37.40
N ALA A 886 -9.61 -34.82 -37.62
CA ALA A 886 -10.07 -35.34 -38.89
C ALA A 886 -9.96 -34.29 -40.02
N ALA A 887 -10.39 -33.05 -39.78
CA ALA A 887 -10.27 -31.93 -40.73
C ALA A 887 -8.81 -31.63 -41.09
N MET A 888 -7.93 -31.61 -40.10
CA MET A 888 -6.50 -31.39 -40.31
C MET A 888 -5.86 -32.53 -41.10
N ARG A 889 -6.20 -33.81 -40.80
CA ARG A 889 -5.72 -34.95 -41.58
C ARG A 889 -6.17 -34.89 -43.04
N ARG A 890 -7.42 -34.51 -43.32
CA ARG A 890 -7.92 -34.31 -44.70
C ARG A 890 -7.12 -33.27 -45.46
N ARG A 891 -6.57 -32.27 -44.76
CA ARG A 891 -5.72 -31.20 -45.31
C ARG A 891 -4.22 -31.52 -45.28
N GLY A 892 -3.82 -32.74 -44.91
CA GLY A 892 -2.42 -33.14 -44.81
C GLY A 892 -1.65 -32.50 -43.63
N MET A 893 -2.37 -31.95 -42.65
CA MET A 893 -1.79 -31.31 -41.46
C MET A 893 -1.81 -32.26 -40.25
N ARG A 894 -1.02 -31.94 -39.22
CA ARG A 894 -0.94 -32.69 -37.96
C ARG A 894 -1.24 -31.78 -36.77
N MET A 895 -1.89 -32.32 -35.74
CA MET A 895 -2.12 -31.62 -34.46
C MET A 895 -0.84 -31.57 -33.61
N LYS A 896 0.18 -30.91 -34.14
CA LYS A 896 1.46 -30.63 -33.47
C LYS A 896 1.94 -29.23 -33.90
N PRO A 897 2.66 -28.50 -33.05
CA PRO A 897 3.33 -27.26 -33.46
C PRO A 897 4.15 -27.47 -34.73
N MET A 898 3.97 -26.58 -35.69
CA MET A 898 4.58 -26.64 -37.01
C MET A 898 5.66 -25.55 -37.11
N MET A 899 6.85 -25.92 -37.55
CA MET A 899 7.99 -25.02 -37.73
C MET A 899 8.10 -24.63 -39.21
N ARG A 900 8.34 -23.34 -39.47
CA ARG A 900 8.76 -22.84 -40.78
C ARG A 900 10.19 -22.38 -40.70
N LEU A 901 11.11 -23.14 -41.30
CA LEU A 901 12.54 -22.87 -41.20
C LEU A 901 13.00 -21.81 -42.20
N HIS A 902 12.60 -21.90 -43.47
CA HIS A 902 13.06 -20.96 -44.48
C HIS A 902 12.02 -20.68 -45.58
N GLY A 903 11.99 -19.43 -46.09
CA GLY A 903 11.28 -19.00 -47.31
C GLY A 903 9.92 -19.67 -47.56
N ASN A 904 9.74 -20.22 -48.78
CA ASN A 904 8.53 -20.92 -49.23
C ASN A 904 8.52 -22.42 -48.85
N SER A 905 9.35 -22.87 -47.92
CA SER A 905 9.34 -24.28 -47.49
C SER A 905 8.04 -24.62 -46.76
N ALA A 906 7.53 -25.84 -46.98
CA ALA A 906 6.37 -26.34 -46.26
C ALA A 906 6.70 -26.45 -44.76
N CYS A 907 5.78 -26.01 -43.90
CA CYS A 907 5.97 -26.16 -42.46
C CYS A 907 6.03 -27.65 -42.08
N ARG A 908 6.89 -27.99 -41.13
CA ARG A 908 7.11 -29.37 -40.66
C ARG A 908 6.94 -29.43 -39.14
N PRO A 909 6.40 -30.52 -38.57
CA PRO A 909 6.39 -30.69 -37.13
C PRO A 909 7.83 -30.78 -36.60
N SER A 910 8.05 -30.43 -35.33
CA SER A 910 9.37 -30.64 -34.69
C SER A 910 9.81 -32.10 -34.86
N PRO A 911 11.02 -32.34 -35.39
CA PRO A 911 11.59 -33.70 -35.46
C PRO A 911 12.10 -34.18 -34.11
N SER A 912 12.17 -33.30 -33.11
CA SER A 912 12.71 -33.60 -31.78
C SER A 912 11.60 -34.03 -30.82
N ALA A 913 11.86 -35.09 -30.05
CA ALA A 913 11.09 -35.45 -28.87
C ALA A 913 11.63 -34.81 -27.59
N ILE A 914 12.78 -34.11 -27.68
CA ILE A 914 13.50 -33.49 -26.57
C ILE A 914 13.20 -31.98 -26.50
N ALA A 915 13.11 -31.32 -27.65
CA ALA A 915 12.82 -29.89 -27.78
C ALA A 915 11.44 -29.70 -28.42
N CYS A 916 10.62 -28.83 -27.85
CA CYS A 916 9.42 -28.37 -28.54
C CYS A 916 9.80 -27.54 -29.78
N ALA A 917 8.83 -27.25 -30.66
CA ALA A 917 9.09 -26.50 -31.89
C ALA A 917 9.68 -25.11 -31.59
N SER A 918 9.19 -24.41 -30.55
CA SER A 918 9.66 -23.07 -30.18
C SER A 918 11.08 -23.09 -29.62
N GLN A 919 11.37 -24.01 -28.69
CA GLN A 919 12.72 -24.25 -28.20
C GLN A 919 13.69 -24.57 -29.33
N LEU A 920 13.29 -25.44 -30.27
CA LEU A 920 14.13 -25.78 -31.40
C LEU A 920 14.39 -24.57 -32.28
N VAL A 921 13.35 -23.80 -32.66
CA VAL A 921 13.54 -22.57 -33.45
C VAL A 921 14.45 -21.57 -32.73
N ALA A 922 14.29 -21.38 -31.42
CA ALA A 922 15.14 -20.47 -30.64
C ALA A 922 16.61 -20.91 -30.68
N VAL A 923 16.87 -22.20 -30.48
CA VAL A 923 18.22 -22.77 -30.60
C VAL A 923 18.78 -22.56 -32.00
N LEU A 924 18.01 -22.85 -33.06
CA LEU A 924 18.47 -22.62 -34.43
C LEU A 924 18.75 -21.14 -34.72
N GLN A 925 17.95 -20.21 -34.19
CA GLN A 925 18.19 -18.78 -34.32
C GLN A 925 19.52 -18.37 -33.67
N THR A 926 19.85 -18.95 -32.50
CA THR A 926 21.14 -18.66 -31.83
C THR A 926 22.37 -19.14 -32.60
N THR A 927 22.22 -20.10 -33.53
CA THR A 927 23.34 -20.53 -34.37
C THR A 927 23.76 -19.47 -35.40
N GLY A 928 22.89 -18.51 -35.72
CA GLY A 928 23.09 -17.55 -36.81
C GLY A 928 23.15 -18.16 -38.21
N LYS A 929 22.86 -19.47 -38.36
CA LYS A 929 22.91 -20.18 -39.63
C LYS A 929 21.56 -20.17 -40.33
N GLN A 930 21.58 -20.10 -41.66
CA GLN A 930 20.37 -20.28 -42.47
C GLN A 930 20.05 -21.77 -42.62
N ILE A 931 19.27 -22.29 -41.68
CA ILE A 931 18.90 -23.71 -41.65
C ILE A 931 17.61 -23.89 -42.46
N THR A 932 17.69 -24.66 -43.55
CA THR A 932 16.56 -24.89 -44.48
C THR A 932 15.77 -26.17 -44.16
N GLY A 933 16.34 -27.06 -43.36
CA GLY A 933 15.75 -28.34 -42.96
C GLY A 933 16.39 -28.88 -41.69
N ILE A 934 15.65 -29.72 -40.98
CA ILE A 934 16.15 -30.49 -39.84
C ILE A 934 15.74 -31.94 -40.06
N GLU A 935 16.69 -32.84 -39.86
CA GLU A 935 16.49 -34.27 -39.97
C GLU A 935 16.96 -34.96 -38.69
N LEU A 936 16.15 -35.89 -38.18
CA LEU A 936 16.54 -36.70 -37.02
C LEU A 936 17.49 -37.80 -37.50
N LEU A 937 18.79 -37.58 -37.32
CA LEU A 937 19.81 -38.56 -37.70
C LEU A 937 19.91 -39.70 -36.68
N TYR A 938 19.82 -39.39 -35.39
CA TYR A 938 19.98 -40.37 -34.31
C TYR A 938 19.18 -39.99 -33.05
N ARG A 939 18.65 -41.00 -32.35
CA ARG A 939 17.92 -40.87 -31.09
C ARG A 939 18.30 -42.04 -30.19
N ALA A 940 18.96 -41.79 -29.07
CA ALA A 940 19.48 -42.85 -28.19
C ALA A 940 18.38 -43.81 -27.68
N THR A 941 17.16 -43.33 -27.45
CA THR A 941 16.03 -44.16 -27.00
C THR A 941 15.46 -45.08 -28.07
N GLU A 942 15.75 -44.83 -29.34
CA GLU A 942 15.23 -45.61 -30.48
C GLU A 942 16.34 -46.42 -31.17
N HIS A 943 17.56 -45.88 -31.20
CA HIS A 943 18.70 -46.43 -31.94
C HIS A 943 19.87 -46.85 -31.02
N GLY A 944 19.72 -46.69 -29.70
CA GLY A 944 20.82 -46.88 -28.73
C GLY A 944 21.34 -48.31 -28.63
N ASP A 945 20.53 -49.30 -29.01
CA ASP A 945 20.94 -50.70 -29.15
C ASP A 945 21.97 -50.91 -30.27
N ARG A 946 22.13 -49.93 -31.17
CA ARG A 946 23.06 -49.94 -32.29
C ARG A 946 24.00 -48.74 -32.23
N TYR A 947 24.77 -48.62 -31.15
CA TYR A 947 25.73 -47.52 -30.96
C TYR A 947 26.66 -47.28 -32.17
N THR A 948 27.10 -48.36 -32.84
CA THR A 948 27.91 -48.28 -34.08
C THR A 948 27.20 -47.57 -35.23
N ASP A 949 25.87 -47.61 -35.28
CA ASP A 949 25.08 -46.92 -36.31
C ASP A 949 25.07 -45.41 -36.12
N MET A 950 25.35 -44.88 -34.92
CA MET A 950 25.36 -43.43 -34.69
C MET A 950 26.42 -42.75 -35.58
N LEU A 951 27.66 -43.24 -35.55
CA LEU A 951 28.74 -42.67 -36.36
C LEU A 951 28.47 -42.88 -37.86
N THR A 952 27.86 -43.99 -38.26
CA THR A 952 27.47 -44.22 -39.66
C THR A 952 26.37 -43.26 -40.12
N ARG A 953 25.43 -42.91 -39.25
CA ARG A 953 24.31 -42.00 -39.56
C ARG A 953 24.71 -40.52 -39.50
N VAL A 954 25.69 -40.17 -38.66
CA VAL A 954 26.11 -38.79 -38.41
C VAL A 954 27.39 -38.42 -39.17
N GLY A 955 28.19 -39.41 -39.58
CA GLY A 955 29.59 -39.26 -40.01
C GLY A 955 29.88 -38.47 -41.29
N GLY A 956 28.86 -37.90 -41.93
CA GLY A 956 29.00 -37.02 -43.09
C GLY A 956 27.99 -35.86 -43.10
N ALA A 957 27.19 -35.72 -42.05
CA ALA A 957 26.24 -34.63 -41.92
C ALA A 957 26.91 -33.42 -41.28
N THR A 958 26.58 -32.22 -41.77
CA THR A 958 27.03 -30.93 -41.23
C THR A 958 25.90 -30.25 -40.46
N CYS A 959 26.21 -29.15 -39.75
CA CYS A 959 25.23 -28.43 -38.91
C CYS A 959 24.52 -29.35 -37.89
N LEU A 960 25.31 -30.16 -37.19
CA LEU A 960 24.83 -31.16 -36.24
C LEU A 960 24.34 -30.51 -34.96
N LEU A 961 23.10 -30.82 -34.59
CA LEU A 961 22.49 -30.38 -33.34
C LEU A 961 22.33 -31.56 -32.37
N PHE A 962 23.06 -31.53 -31.27
CA PHE A 962 22.95 -32.47 -30.17
C PHE A 962 22.04 -31.91 -29.08
N LEU A 963 21.06 -32.70 -28.66
CA LEU A 963 20.12 -32.33 -27.60
C LEU A 963 20.03 -33.47 -26.60
N VAL A 964 20.10 -33.12 -25.31
CA VAL A 964 19.91 -34.03 -24.18
C VAL A 964 18.97 -33.36 -23.19
N ARG A 965 18.02 -34.11 -22.65
CA ARG A 965 17.19 -33.68 -21.52
C ARG A 965 17.63 -34.42 -20.27
N SER A 966 17.91 -33.69 -19.19
CA SER A 966 18.27 -34.26 -17.89
C SER A 966 17.64 -33.40 -16.79
N ASN A 967 16.86 -34.01 -15.89
CA ASN A 967 16.19 -33.31 -14.78
C ASN A 967 15.32 -32.11 -15.23
N GLY A 968 14.51 -32.28 -16.29
CA GLY A 968 13.69 -31.19 -16.87
C GLY A 968 14.48 -30.25 -17.79
N ASP A 969 15.76 -30.03 -17.49
CA ASP A 969 16.64 -29.16 -18.24
C ASP A 969 17.02 -29.71 -19.63
N MET A 970 17.00 -28.83 -20.64
CA MET A 970 17.52 -29.13 -21.98
C MET A 970 18.93 -28.57 -22.14
N HIS A 971 19.85 -29.45 -22.47
CA HIS A 971 21.24 -29.13 -22.80
C HIS A 971 21.53 -29.52 -24.24
N GLY A 972 22.43 -28.80 -24.89
CA GLY A 972 22.82 -29.17 -26.22
C GLY A 972 24.09 -28.50 -26.70
N CYS A 973 24.55 -28.96 -27.87
CA CYS A 973 25.56 -28.27 -28.62
C CYS A 973 25.23 -28.30 -30.12
N PHE A 974 25.65 -27.26 -30.82
CA PHE A 974 25.56 -27.16 -32.27
C PHE A 974 26.96 -27.14 -32.86
N ILE A 975 27.23 -28.04 -33.80
CA ILE A 975 28.51 -28.17 -34.49
C ILE A 975 28.27 -27.86 -35.97
N ASP A 976 28.94 -26.85 -36.50
CA ASP A 976 28.74 -26.46 -37.91
C ASP A 976 29.37 -27.48 -38.89
N ASP A 977 30.39 -28.19 -38.45
CA ASP A 977 31.14 -29.19 -39.23
C ASP A 977 30.58 -30.63 -39.08
N SER A 978 31.13 -31.54 -39.88
CA SER A 978 30.86 -32.98 -39.85
C SER A 978 31.73 -33.73 -38.83
N ILE A 979 31.16 -34.78 -38.22
CA ILE A 979 31.93 -35.71 -37.39
C ILE A 979 32.63 -36.71 -38.30
N LYS A 980 33.96 -36.72 -38.33
CA LYS A 980 34.71 -37.67 -39.16
C LYS A 980 34.72 -39.05 -38.48
N PRO A 981 34.39 -40.16 -39.16
CA PRO A 981 34.61 -41.48 -38.59
C PRO A 981 36.11 -41.64 -38.27
N PRO A 982 36.47 -42.39 -37.21
CA PRO A 982 37.86 -42.65 -36.91
C PRO A 982 38.55 -43.28 -38.12
N PRO A 983 39.81 -42.91 -38.42
CA PRO A 983 40.54 -43.54 -39.49
C PRO A 983 40.55 -45.06 -39.29
N PRO A 984 40.45 -45.86 -40.37
CA PRO A 984 40.49 -47.32 -40.26
C PRO A 984 41.76 -47.74 -39.49
N PRO A 985 41.70 -48.81 -38.70
CA PRO A 985 42.83 -49.29 -37.89
C PRO A 985 43.92 -49.86 -38.79
N HIS A 986 44.64 -48.97 -39.46
CA HIS A 986 45.79 -49.28 -40.27
C HIS A 986 46.92 -48.39 -39.78
N VAL A 987 48.01 -49.06 -39.41
CA VAL A 987 49.16 -48.57 -38.64
C VAL A 987 48.94 -48.70 -37.13
N GLU A 988 49.47 -49.81 -36.60
CA GLU A 988 49.78 -50.00 -35.18
C GLU A 988 50.61 -48.81 -34.69
N THR A 989 49.96 -47.77 -34.18
CA THR A 989 50.68 -46.78 -33.40
C THR A 989 51.15 -47.46 -32.11
N PRO A 990 52.39 -47.23 -31.64
CA PRO A 990 52.95 -47.89 -30.45
C PRO A 990 52.18 -47.61 -29.14
N ALA A 991 51.11 -46.83 -29.16
CA ALA A 991 50.28 -46.43 -28.03
C ALA A 991 49.07 -47.37 -27.74
N GLY A 992 48.89 -48.46 -28.49
CA GLY A 992 47.75 -49.38 -28.31
C GLY A 992 46.41 -48.81 -28.82
N PRO A 993 45.32 -49.60 -28.80
CA PRO A 993 44.00 -49.14 -29.23
C PRO A 993 43.54 -48.00 -28.32
N ARG A 994 43.28 -46.82 -28.90
CA ARG A 994 42.68 -45.71 -28.17
C ARG A 994 41.21 -46.01 -27.91
N PHE A 995 40.79 -45.95 -26.64
CA PHE A 995 39.38 -46.11 -26.24
C PHE A 995 38.51 -44.91 -26.61
N PHE A 996 39.12 -43.77 -26.94
CA PHE A 996 38.45 -42.51 -27.25
C PHE A 996 39.06 -41.87 -28.51
N ASN A 997 38.21 -41.22 -29.31
CA ASN A 997 38.62 -40.38 -30.44
C ASN A 997 38.30 -38.93 -30.09
N ASP A 998 39.30 -38.06 -30.17
CA ASP A 998 39.16 -36.64 -29.89
C ASP A 998 39.02 -35.87 -31.21
N TYR A 999 38.03 -34.97 -31.26
CA TYR A 999 37.78 -34.11 -32.42
C TYR A 999 37.80 -32.66 -31.96
N GLU A 1000 38.63 -31.85 -32.62
CA GLU A 1000 38.63 -30.41 -32.41
C GLU A 1000 37.70 -29.75 -33.43
N THR A 1001 36.62 -29.12 -32.96
CA THR A 1001 35.64 -28.46 -33.83
C THR A 1001 34.99 -27.29 -33.10
N PRO A 1002 34.68 -26.17 -33.80
CA PRO A 1002 33.88 -25.09 -33.23
C PRO A 1002 32.47 -25.59 -32.90
N ALA A 1003 32.10 -25.52 -31.63
CA ALA A 1003 30.78 -25.89 -31.15
C ALA A 1003 30.14 -24.74 -30.36
N LEU A 1004 28.86 -24.47 -30.63
CA LEU A 1004 28.03 -23.62 -29.77
C LEU A 1004 27.40 -24.51 -28.71
N ILE A 1005 27.84 -24.38 -27.45
CA ILE A 1005 27.23 -25.09 -26.32
C ILE A 1005 26.15 -24.20 -25.72
N PHE A 1006 24.98 -24.77 -25.44
CA PHE A 1006 23.86 -24.04 -24.86
C PHE A 1006 23.13 -24.87 -23.80
N LYS A 1007 22.57 -24.16 -22.82
CA LYS A 1007 21.54 -24.65 -21.91
C LYS A 1007 20.28 -23.88 -22.22
N ALA A 1008 19.19 -24.59 -22.45
CA ALA A 1008 17.91 -24.02 -22.91
C ALA A 1008 16.80 -24.22 -21.87
N SER A 1009 17.14 -24.08 -20.59
CA SER A 1009 16.18 -24.24 -19.49
C SER A 1009 16.32 -23.17 -18.41
N GLY A 1010 15.16 -22.74 -17.90
CA GLY A 1010 14.96 -21.81 -16.79
C GLY A 1010 15.01 -20.34 -17.20
N HIS A 1011 13.87 -19.65 -17.10
CA HIS A 1011 13.62 -18.19 -16.93
C HIS A 1011 14.39 -17.17 -17.80
N SER A 1012 15.33 -17.60 -18.63
CA SER A 1012 16.14 -16.74 -19.48
C SER A 1012 15.67 -16.92 -20.92
N PRO A 1013 15.07 -15.89 -21.54
CA PRO A 1013 14.50 -15.98 -22.88
C PRO A 1013 15.57 -16.13 -24.00
N ILE A 1014 16.85 -16.21 -23.64
CA ILE A 1014 17.96 -16.29 -24.58
C ILE A 1014 18.95 -17.37 -24.11
N PRO A 1015 19.27 -18.38 -24.95
CA PRO A 1015 20.41 -19.26 -24.70
C PRO A 1015 21.68 -18.42 -24.57
N VAL A 1016 22.30 -18.40 -23.39
CA VAL A 1016 23.59 -17.72 -23.19
C VAL A 1016 24.66 -18.57 -23.88
N GLY A 1017 24.97 -18.23 -25.12
CA GLY A 1017 26.04 -18.86 -25.88
C GLY A 1017 27.40 -18.39 -25.35
N VAL A 1018 28.12 -19.25 -24.63
CA VAL A 1018 29.53 -19.00 -24.31
C VAL A 1018 30.36 -19.57 -25.47
N ALA A 1019 30.88 -18.69 -26.33
CA ALA A 1019 31.83 -19.07 -27.36
C ALA A 1019 33.20 -19.35 -26.71
N HIS A 1020 33.42 -20.58 -26.24
CA HIS A 1020 34.72 -21.01 -25.73
C HIS A 1020 35.53 -21.71 -26.83
N PRO A 1021 36.76 -21.26 -27.15
CA PRO A 1021 37.76 -22.12 -27.77
C PRO A 1021 38.39 -22.94 -26.64
N ALA A 1022 37.83 -24.11 -26.33
CA ALA A 1022 38.37 -24.98 -25.29
C ALA A 1022 38.37 -26.45 -25.74
N VAL A 1023 39.54 -27.07 -25.71
CA VAL A 1023 39.71 -28.52 -25.65
C VAL A 1023 39.13 -28.98 -24.31
N CYS A 1024 37.94 -29.56 -24.31
CA CYS A 1024 37.36 -30.17 -23.11
C CYS A 1024 38.01 -31.55 -22.87
N ASP A 1025 38.98 -31.61 -21.95
CA ASP A 1025 39.51 -32.89 -21.43
C ASP A 1025 38.55 -33.43 -20.36
N CYS A 1026 37.59 -34.25 -20.77
CA CYS A 1026 36.66 -34.93 -19.87
C CYS A 1026 37.33 -36.18 -19.25
N ARG A 1027 38.26 -35.98 -18.31
CA ARG A 1027 38.72 -37.04 -17.40
C ARG A 1027 38.23 -36.77 -15.99
N THR A 1028 37.18 -37.46 -15.56
CA THR A 1028 36.88 -37.64 -14.14
C THR A 1028 37.06 -39.09 -13.74
N GLY A 1029 37.82 -39.28 -12.68
CA GLY A 1029 37.99 -40.56 -11.98
C GLY A 1029 38.29 -40.30 -10.51
N GLY A 1030 37.22 -40.15 -9.73
CA GLY A 1030 37.09 -40.49 -8.30
C GLY A 1030 38.12 -39.98 -7.28
N GLN A 1031 37.68 -39.10 -6.36
CA GLN A 1031 37.50 -39.41 -4.92
C GLN A 1031 37.12 -38.15 -4.11
N PRO A 1032 36.47 -38.32 -2.93
CA PRO A 1032 35.97 -37.20 -2.12
C PRO A 1032 37.07 -36.64 -1.21
N LEU A 1033 37.19 -35.31 -1.13
CA LEU A 1033 38.10 -34.62 -0.22
C LEU A 1033 37.35 -33.97 0.95
N THR A 1034 37.51 -34.56 2.13
CA THR A 1034 37.54 -33.85 3.42
C THR A 1034 38.95 -33.27 3.64
N PRO A 1035 39.11 -32.09 4.27
CA PRO A 1035 40.41 -31.46 4.43
C PRO A 1035 41.09 -31.88 5.75
N PRO A 1036 42.44 -31.88 5.80
CA PRO A 1036 43.13 -31.62 7.05
C PRO A 1036 44.07 -30.42 6.99
N LEU A 1037 44.05 -29.68 8.09
CA LEU A 1037 45.11 -28.81 8.58
C LEU A 1037 46.41 -29.60 8.77
N GLN A 1038 47.55 -29.06 8.34
CA GLN A 1038 48.67 -28.63 9.19
C GLN A 1038 49.96 -28.36 8.39
N THR A 1039 50.49 -27.15 8.64
CA THR A 1039 51.90 -26.75 8.81
C THR A 1039 53.03 -27.77 8.62
N GLU A 1040 54.08 -27.40 7.88
CA GLU A 1040 55.48 -27.23 8.35
C GLU A 1040 56.39 -26.60 7.25
N ARG A 1041 57.05 -25.45 7.55
CA ARG A 1041 58.53 -25.22 7.64
C ARG A 1041 59.35 -25.76 6.46
N GLY A 1042 60.02 -24.97 5.60
CA GLY A 1042 61.02 -23.88 5.75
C GLY A 1042 62.13 -24.14 4.68
N PRO A 1043 63.31 -23.49 4.65
CA PRO A 1043 63.72 -22.11 4.98
C PRO A 1043 64.52 -21.43 3.80
N VAL A 1044 65.02 -20.21 3.99
CA VAL A 1044 66.44 -19.79 3.78
C VAL A 1044 66.60 -18.26 3.51
N ARG A 1045 67.27 -17.62 4.47
CA ARG A 1045 68.23 -16.48 4.44
C ARG A 1045 67.82 -15.08 3.96
N GLY A 1046 68.11 -14.11 4.84
CA GLY A 1046 68.98 -12.98 4.48
C GLY A 1046 68.88 -11.73 5.36
N ALA A 1047 69.87 -11.53 6.23
CA ALA A 1047 70.42 -10.25 6.75
C ALA A 1047 69.50 -9.36 7.62
N ASP A 1048 69.71 -9.29 8.94
CA ASP A 1048 70.73 -8.50 9.67
C ASP A 1048 70.30 -7.04 9.92
N VAL A 1049 70.04 -6.71 11.20
CA VAL A 1049 70.86 -5.83 12.05
C VAL A 1049 70.02 -5.29 13.22
N ALA A 1050 70.42 -5.73 14.42
CA ALA A 1050 70.51 -5.05 15.72
C ALA A 1050 69.38 -4.16 16.27
N GLY A 1051 69.06 -4.39 17.55
CA GLY A 1051 68.49 -3.36 18.43
C GLY A 1051 67.73 -3.93 19.61
N ALA A 1052 68.42 -4.04 20.74
CA ALA A 1052 67.96 -4.69 21.97
C ALA A 1052 67.17 -3.76 22.92
N VAL A 1053 66.64 -4.40 23.97
CA VAL A 1053 66.31 -3.87 25.31
C VAL A 1053 64.86 -3.37 25.54
N ALA A 1054 64.11 -4.30 26.15
CA ALA A 1054 63.35 -4.22 27.40
C ALA A 1054 62.91 -2.88 28.04
N ASP A 1055 61.79 -3.03 28.75
CA ASP A 1055 61.24 -2.26 29.87
C ASP A 1055 60.41 -1.00 29.58
N GLY A 1056 59.08 -1.19 29.70
CA GLY A 1056 58.36 -0.74 30.90
C GLY A 1056 57.99 0.74 31.00
N GLY A 1057 56.67 1.00 31.03
CA GLY A 1057 56.11 2.11 31.82
C GLY A 1057 55.31 3.17 31.06
N LEU A 1058 53.98 3.07 31.19
CA LEU A 1058 53.01 4.13 31.51
C LEU A 1058 53.22 5.56 30.94
N TYR A 1059 52.33 5.99 30.04
CA TYR A 1059 51.35 7.10 30.17
C TYR A 1059 50.92 7.63 28.80
N GLY A 1060 49.63 8.00 28.67
CA GLY A 1060 49.23 9.14 27.85
C GLY A 1060 48.33 8.86 26.64
N ASP A 1061 47.10 9.35 26.75
CA ASP A 1061 46.30 10.07 25.75
C ASP A 1061 46.28 9.64 24.26
N GLY A 1062 45.07 9.64 23.70
CA GLY A 1062 44.90 9.80 22.26
C GLY A 1062 43.53 9.35 21.77
N GLY A 1063 42.61 10.29 21.63
CA GLY A 1063 41.32 10.06 20.99
C GLY A 1063 41.38 9.93 19.47
N LEU A 1064 40.17 9.69 18.95
CA LEU A 1064 39.65 10.07 17.64
C LEU A 1064 39.97 9.21 16.39
N LEU A 1065 38.83 8.81 15.80
CA LEU A 1065 38.50 8.65 14.37
C LEU A 1065 38.74 7.28 13.72
N ARG A 1066 37.63 6.53 13.70
CA ARG A 1066 37.34 5.38 12.86
C ARG A 1066 36.35 5.83 11.76
N GLY A 1067 36.50 5.26 10.56
CA GLY A 1067 35.42 5.17 9.56
C GLY A 1067 35.78 5.80 8.21
N SER A 1068 36.67 5.21 7.40
CA SER A 1068 36.44 4.11 6.44
C SER A 1068 35.63 4.53 5.21
N GLY A 1069 36.34 4.58 4.08
CA GLY A 1069 35.84 5.03 2.80
C GLY A 1069 34.92 4.03 2.09
N VAL A 1070 34.13 4.62 1.21
CA VAL A 1070 33.18 4.02 0.27
C VAL A 1070 33.94 3.43 -0.92
N GLY A 1071 33.54 2.23 -1.34
CA GLY A 1071 33.98 1.59 -2.59
C GLY A 1071 32.77 1.27 -3.46
N THR A 1072 32.66 1.98 -4.57
CA THR A 1072 31.76 1.75 -5.71
C THR A 1072 32.21 0.55 -6.53
N ALA A 1073 31.27 -0.24 -7.06
CA ALA A 1073 31.51 -1.06 -8.24
C ALA A 1073 30.21 -1.29 -9.02
N ALA A 1074 30.25 -0.90 -10.29
CA ALA A 1074 29.41 -1.35 -11.37
C ALA A 1074 30.29 -2.18 -12.31
N ASP A 1075 29.86 -3.41 -12.60
CA ASP A 1075 29.85 -4.12 -13.90
C ASP A 1075 29.41 -5.57 -13.69
#